data_AF-A0A2V5VCJ5-F1
#
_entry.id   AF-A0A2V5VCJ5-F1
#
_cell.length_a   1.000
_cell.length_b   1.000
_cell.length_c   1.000
_cell.angle_alpha   90.00
_cell.angle_beta   90.00
_cell.angle_gamma   90.00
#
_symmetry.space_group_name_H-M   'P 1'
#
loop_
_entity.id
_entity.type
_entity.pdbx_description
1 polymer ?
#
loop_
_entity_poly.entity_id
_entity_poly.type
_entity_poly.pdbx_seq_one_letter_code
_entity_poly.pdbx_strand_id
1 'polypeptide(L)'
;MANEVRTVPGSGSPPQFVGREAELGSLLTVLDDAGPVLVYVHGIAGVGKSALVSAFADRARSAGATVVLLDCRSIEPTDRGFIHSLASAVGARASTLGAVSERIGRLGHRVVLVLDTYEVFRFLDTWLRETFLPSLGANVRLVLAGREPPVTDWLASAHWHALVRSVALEPLGDAAALELLSRNGVGEREALHINRFVHGHPLALRLAAATLSERPDRSLEGEAIPMVVASLARMYLADVGDPVTRAALSAAASVRRVTRSLLRAMLPDAPDDAFERLQALPFVYSGSDGLIVHDAVRDAIARHLRATDPTTYRELRRRAWQQLRDEVSTAGIEELWRYTADVLYILENPSIREAFFPSGGPQYTVELARGADDAAAIERLAAMHETPEAATAVSLWLKQRPESFHVARDRDRVVRGFYAMFSPNPADTALVEQDPIASGWQRHIDANPMPYDQRPVFVRYLLSEQGGEMPSPEQAACWLDIKRTYMAMRPELRRIYMALREPAQSAFKPVTDKLGFESCGAVEVGGDVYHLNVNDFGPESVDGWLAGLVAAELGVDVPEVLDRRAHELVLGKERVPLTRLEFGLLEYLLDREGHAVSRASLIQDVWGHSYTGGSNVIEAVVRSLRKKLRERASCVETVSGVGYRFRSG
;
A
#
# COMPACT_ATOMS: atom_id res chain seq x y z
N MET A 1 -4.78 -37.02 -8.81
CA MET A 1 -4.05 -35.95 -9.50
C MET A 1 -3.72 -34.89 -8.46
N ALA A 2 -2.44 -34.72 -8.15
CA ALA A 2 -1.98 -33.86 -7.06
C ALA A 2 -2.22 -32.39 -7.42
N ASN A 3 -3.07 -31.70 -6.66
CA ASN A 3 -3.17 -30.25 -6.70
C ASN A 3 -1.85 -29.69 -6.15
N GLU A 4 -0.93 -29.33 -7.03
CA GLU A 4 0.33 -28.67 -6.69
C GLU A 4 0.04 -27.41 -5.86
N VAL A 5 0.56 -27.36 -4.64
CA VAL A 5 0.75 -26.12 -3.91
C VAL A 5 1.68 -25.27 -4.76
N ARG A 6 1.20 -24.13 -5.27
CA ARG A 6 2.03 -23.20 -6.01
C ARG A 6 3.00 -22.56 -5.03
N THR A 7 4.16 -23.19 -4.85
CA THR A 7 5.34 -22.47 -4.39
C THR A 7 5.66 -21.44 -5.47
N VAL A 8 5.54 -20.15 -5.19
CA VAL A 8 6.08 -19.12 -6.08
C VAL A 8 7.60 -19.20 -5.96
N PRO A 9 8.32 -19.73 -6.96
CA PRO A 9 9.78 -19.75 -6.91
C PRO A 9 10.26 -18.37 -7.32
N GLY A 10 10.99 -17.67 -6.46
CA GLY A 10 11.86 -16.60 -6.94
C GLY A 10 12.93 -17.24 -7.81
N SER A 11 12.81 -17.12 -9.14
CA SER A 11 13.69 -17.81 -10.11
C SER A 11 15.03 -17.10 -10.33
N GLY A 12 15.65 -16.61 -9.24
CA GLY A 12 17.05 -16.21 -9.21
C GLY A 12 17.83 -17.22 -8.38
N SER A 13 19.13 -17.41 -8.66
CA SER A 13 20.00 -18.19 -7.79
C SER A 13 19.82 -17.70 -6.34
N PRO A 14 19.40 -18.56 -5.39
CA PRO A 14 19.18 -18.12 -4.04
C PRO A 14 20.48 -17.50 -3.51
N PRO A 15 20.40 -16.42 -2.71
CA PRO A 15 21.58 -15.89 -2.05
C PRO A 15 22.30 -17.05 -1.35
N GLN A 16 23.55 -17.34 -1.75
CA GLN A 16 24.29 -18.49 -1.21
C GLN A 16 24.24 -18.46 0.32
N PHE A 17 23.66 -19.52 0.89
CA PHE A 17 23.54 -19.70 2.32
C PHE A 17 24.91 -20.11 2.88
N VAL A 18 25.42 -19.33 3.82
CA VAL A 18 26.73 -19.50 4.45
C VAL A 18 26.59 -19.20 5.94
N GLY A 19 27.10 -20.11 6.77
CA GLY A 19 26.91 -20.06 8.22
C GLY A 19 25.45 -20.22 8.64
N ARG A 20 25.10 -19.69 9.81
CA ARG A 20 23.73 -19.64 10.37
C ARG A 20 23.10 -20.98 10.75
N GLU A 21 23.90 -22.02 10.96
CA GLU A 21 23.38 -23.35 11.35
C GLU A 21 22.66 -23.32 12.71
N ALA A 22 23.08 -22.47 13.64
CA ALA A 22 22.42 -22.31 14.93
C ALA A 22 21.03 -21.67 14.81
N GLU A 23 20.93 -20.60 14.01
CA GLU A 23 19.66 -19.92 13.73
C GLU A 23 18.74 -20.82 12.90
N LEU A 24 19.26 -21.50 11.87
CA LEU A 24 18.51 -22.48 11.08
C LEU A 24 17.98 -23.62 11.94
N GLY A 25 18.81 -24.17 12.84
CA GLY A 25 18.39 -25.15 13.82
C GLY A 25 17.27 -24.63 14.73
N SER A 26 17.33 -23.36 15.12
CA SER A 26 16.27 -22.71 15.92
C SER A 26 14.95 -22.61 15.15
N LEU A 27 14.96 -22.29 13.85
CA LEU A 27 13.76 -22.29 13.01
C LEU A 27 13.18 -23.70 12.83
N LEU A 28 14.05 -24.71 12.65
CA LEU A 28 13.64 -26.09 12.45
C LEU A 28 12.94 -26.70 13.67
N THR A 29 13.12 -26.14 14.87
CA THR A 29 12.35 -26.56 16.07
C THR A 29 10.83 -26.44 15.87
N VAL A 30 10.37 -25.60 14.94
CA VAL A 30 8.94 -25.47 14.60
C VAL A 30 8.34 -26.77 14.05
N LEU A 31 9.17 -27.69 13.56
CA LEU A 31 8.74 -28.98 13.03
C LEU A 31 8.41 -29.99 14.15
N ASP A 32 8.96 -29.79 15.34
CA ASP A 32 8.77 -30.66 16.49
C ASP A 32 7.35 -30.52 17.06
N ASP A 33 6.75 -31.63 17.50
CA ASP A 33 5.39 -31.62 18.07
C ASP A 33 5.30 -30.77 19.35
N ALA A 34 6.35 -30.83 20.19
CA ALA A 34 6.52 -30.00 21.38
C ALA A 34 7.26 -28.66 21.10
N GLY A 35 7.54 -28.38 19.83
CA GLY A 35 8.20 -27.17 19.38
C GLY A 35 7.30 -25.93 19.44
N PRO A 36 7.86 -24.74 19.16
CA PRO A 36 7.07 -23.52 19.11
C PRO A 36 6.01 -23.59 18.01
N VAL A 37 4.87 -22.94 18.23
CA VAL A 37 3.84 -22.71 17.19
C VAL A 37 4.28 -21.61 16.23
N LEU A 38 5.03 -20.64 16.74
CA LEU A 38 5.53 -19.46 16.03
C LEU A 38 7.04 -19.30 16.22
N VAL A 39 7.78 -19.12 15.14
CA VAL A 39 9.16 -18.60 15.19
C VAL A 39 9.20 -17.23 14.52
N TYR A 40 9.70 -16.22 15.22
CA TYR A 40 9.88 -14.87 14.69
C TYR A 40 11.36 -14.59 14.48
N VAL A 41 11.75 -14.30 13.25
CA VAL A 41 13.12 -13.96 12.85
C VAL A 41 13.20 -12.45 12.63
N HIS A 42 14.14 -11.78 13.29
CA HIS A 42 14.33 -10.34 13.13
C HIS A 42 15.79 -9.93 12.99
N GLY A 43 16.04 -8.76 12.41
CA GLY A 43 17.38 -8.22 12.25
C GLY A 43 17.45 -7.13 11.19
N ILE A 44 18.59 -6.43 11.12
CA ILE A 44 18.77 -5.27 10.23
C ILE A 44 18.62 -5.65 8.73
N ALA A 45 18.39 -4.64 7.88
CA ALA A 45 18.26 -4.85 6.43
C ALA A 45 19.57 -5.41 5.85
N GLY A 46 19.50 -6.43 4.98
CA GLY A 46 20.68 -7.03 4.37
C GLY A 46 21.43 -8.06 5.23
N VAL A 47 20.97 -8.35 6.46
CA VAL A 47 21.61 -9.32 7.38
C VAL A 47 21.46 -10.79 6.97
N GLY A 48 20.64 -11.08 5.96
CA GLY A 48 20.45 -12.43 5.41
C GLY A 48 19.15 -13.16 5.81
N LYS A 49 18.13 -12.45 6.31
CA LYS A 49 16.82 -13.03 6.70
C LYS A 49 16.20 -13.90 5.60
N SER A 50 16.01 -13.36 4.40
CA SER A 50 15.39 -14.09 3.28
C SER A 50 16.24 -15.30 2.84
N ALA A 51 17.56 -15.23 2.97
CA ALA A 51 18.45 -16.37 2.70
C ALA A 51 18.23 -17.50 3.74
N LEU A 52 18.13 -17.15 5.03
CA LEU A 52 17.83 -18.09 6.10
C LEU A 52 16.44 -18.71 5.95
N VAL A 53 15.43 -17.90 5.63
CA VAL A 53 14.05 -18.35 5.40
C VAL A 53 13.97 -19.32 4.20
N SER A 54 14.69 -19.03 3.12
CA SER A 54 14.75 -19.91 1.94
C SER A 54 15.42 -21.24 2.28
N ALA A 55 16.57 -21.21 2.96
CA ALA A 55 17.26 -22.42 3.41
C ALA A 55 16.41 -23.25 4.39
N PHE A 56 15.71 -22.59 5.31
CA PHE A 56 14.73 -23.23 6.19
C PHE A 56 13.63 -23.92 5.39
N ALA A 57 13.02 -23.24 4.41
CA ALA A 57 11.93 -23.80 3.62
C ALA A 57 12.37 -25.09 2.90
N ASP A 58 13.57 -25.10 2.30
CA ASP A 58 14.12 -26.27 1.62
C ASP A 58 14.42 -27.42 2.58
N ARG A 59 14.98 -27.12 3.76
CA ARG A 59 15.29 -28.13 4.77
C ARG A 59 14.04 -28.70 5.42
N ALA A 60 13.03 -27.87 5.69
CA ALA A 60 11.74 -28.29 6.23
C ALA A 60 10.95 -29.15 5.24
N ARG A 61 10.96 -28.81 3.94
CA ARG A 61 10.39 -29.68 2.89
C ARG A 61 11.10 -31.03 2.82
N SER A 62 12.44 -31.02 2.91
CA SER A 62 13.25 -32.25 2.94
C SER A 62 12.95 -33.12 4.17
N ALA A 63 12.50 -32.52 5.27
CA ALA A 63 12.05 -33.21 6.47
C ALA A 63 10.58 -33.67 6.41
N GLY A 64 9.90 -33.49 5.28
CA GLY A 64 8.52 -33.96 5.04
C GLY A 64 7.41 -32.97 5.42
N ALA A 65 7.75 -31.74 5.82
CA ALA A 65 6.76 -30.70 6.07
C ALA A 65 6.28 -30.04 4.76
N THR A 66 5.01 -29.62 4.72
CA THR A 66 4.52 -28.76 3.64
C THR A 66 4.80 -27.31 3.99
N VAL A 67 5.59 -26.62 3.16
CA VAL A 67 5.97 -25.21 3.40
C VAL A 67 5.31 -24.30 2.38
N VAL A 68 4.48 -23.38 2.87
CA VAL A 68 3.86 -22.29 2.10
C VAL A 68 4.61 -21.00 2.42
N LEU A 69 5.41 -20.51 1.48
CA LEU A 69 6.19 -19.29 1.62
C LEU A 69 5.50 -18.15 0.88
N LEU A 70 5.25 -17.04 1.58
CA LEU A 70 4.64 -15.83 1.04
C LEU A 70 5.57 -14.62 1.23
N ASP A 71 5.75 -13.85 0.16
CA ASP A 71 6.40 -12.52 0.22
C ASP A 71 5.34 -11.46 0.50
N CYS A 72 5.34 -10.92 1.72
CA CYS A 72 4.33 -9.97 2.17
C CYS A 72 4.32 -8.67 1.35
N ARG A 73 5.40 -8.33 0.63
CA ARG A 73 5.44 -7.13 -0.24
C ARG A 73 4.47 -7.20 -1.41
N SER A 74 4.11 -8.41 -1.84
CA SER A 74 3.20 -8.63 -2.96
C SER A 74 1.73 -8.75 -2.55
N ILE A 75 1.44 -8.64 -1.25
CA ILE A 75 0.12 -8.88 -0.67
C ILE A 75 -0.43 -7.58 -0.14
N GLU A 76 -1.70 -7.31 -0.42
CA GLU A 76 -2.39 -6.16 0.14
C GLU A 76 -2.43 -6.31 1.67
N PRO A 77 -2.00 -5.30 2.46
CA PRO A 77 -1.88 -5.37 3.92
C PRO A 77 -3.25 -5.25 4.61
N THR A 78 -4.22 -6.00 4.12
CA THR A 78 -5.58 -6.17 4.63
C THR A 78 -5.81 -7.64 4.94
N ASP A 79 -6.75 -7.94 5.84
CA ASP A 79 -7.17 -9.32 6.13
C ASP A 79 -7.70 -10.03 4.87
N ARG A 80 -8.51 -9.32 4.06
CA ARG A 80 -9.02 -9.80 2.77
C ARG A 80 -7.88 -10.11 1.79
N GLY A 81 -6.92 -9.19 1.64
CA GLY A 81 -5.75 -9.36 0.78
C GLY A 81 -4.90 -10.55 1.18
N PHE A 82 -4.66 -10.70 2.48
CA PHE A 82 -3.95 -11.83 3.05
C PHE A 82 -4.68 -13.16 2.81
N ILE A 83 -5.97 -13.25 3.14
CA ILE A 83 -6.79 -14.46 2.91
C ILE A 83 -6.81 -14.81 1.43
N HIS A 84 -6.95 -13.83 0.54
CA HIS A 84 -6.99 -14.05 -0.90
C HIS A 84 -5.67 -14.59 -1.43
N SER A 85 -4.53 -13.97 -1.10
CA SER A 85 -3.20 -14.43 -1.50
C SER A 85 -2.92 -15.85 -0.98
N LEU A 86 -3.26 -16.11 0.28
CA LEU A 86 -3.11 -17.43 0.89
C LEU A 86 -4.01 -18.48 0.22
N ALA A 87 -5.27 -18.13 -0.09
CA ALA A 87 -6.20 -19.00 -0.83
C ALA A 87 -5.63 -19.42 -2.18
N SER A 88 -5.04 -18.47 -2.91
CA SER A 88 -4.37 -18.73 -4.19
C SER A 88 -3.16 -19.65 -4.03
N ALA A 89 -2.30 -19.38 -3.04
CA ALA A 89 -1.10 -20.19 -2.78
C ALA A 89 -1.42 -21.65 -2.41
N VAL A 90 -2.50 -21.89 -1.68
CA VAL A 90 -2.90 -23.24 -1.21
C VAL A 90 -3.93 -23.93 -2.12
N GLY A 91 -4.40 -23.23 -3.16
CA GLY A 91 -5.43 -23.71 -4.07
C GLY A 91 -6.79 -23.93 -3.38
N ALA A 92 -7.20 -23.01 -2.51
CA ALA A 92 -8.53 -23.02 -1.90
C ALA A 92 -9.61 -22.58 -2.89
N ARG A 93 -10.83 -23.15 -2.76
CA ARG A 93 -11.96 -22.84 -3.66
C ARG A 93 -12.62 -21.48 -3.39
N ALA A 94 -12.42 -20.92 -2.20
CA ALA A 94 -12.99 -19.66 -1.78
C ALA A 94 -12.00 -18.88 -0.94
N SER A 95 -11.94 -17.55 -1.13
CA SER A 95 -11.13 -16.62 -0.34
C SER A 95 -11.83 -16.23 0.96
N THR A 96 -12.23 -17.21 1.76
CA THR A 96 -12.79 -17.01 3.10
C THR A 96 -11.87 -17.65 4.13
N LEU A 97 -11.78 -17.06 5.34
CA LEU A 97 -10.93 -17.58 6.40
C LEU A 97 -11.19 -19.07 6.68
N GLY A 98 -12.46 -19.47 6.85
CA GLY A 98 -12.82 -20.86 7.13
C GLY A 98 -12.37 -21.85 6.03
N ALA A 99 -12.64 -21.54 4.76
CA ALA A 99 -12.25 -22.39 3.65
C ALA A 99 -10.72 -22.49 3.49
N VAL A 100 -10.01 -21.39 3.74
CA VAL A 100 -8.55 -21.33 3.68
C VAL A 100 -7.93 -22.13 4.82
N SER A 101 -8.39 -21.94 6.06
CA SER A 101 -7.90 -22.68 7.24
C SER A 101 -8.15 -24.19 7.11
N GLU A 102 -9.33 -24.60 6.63
CA GLU A 102 -9.65 -26.01 6.35
C GLU A 102 -8.71 -26.58 5.27
N ARG A 103 -8.46 -25.83 4.19
CA ARG A 103 -7.56 -26.26 3.12
C ARG A 103 -6.13 -26.40 3.61
N ILE A 104 -5.62 -25.45 4.38
CA ILE A 104 -4.27 -25.50 4.97
C ILE A 104 -4.11 -26.73 5.84
N GLY A 105 -5.06 -27.00 6.74
CA GLY A 105 -5.01 -28.16 7.64
C GLY A 105 -4.92 -29.51 6.90
N ARG A 106 -5.38 -29.57 5.65
CA ARG A 106 -5.35 -30.77 4.79
C ARG A 106 -4.15 -30.86 3.85
N LEU A 107 -3.25 -29.88 3.84
CA LEU A 107 -2.09 -29.89 2.93
C LEU A 107 -1.06 -30.96 3.29
N GLY A 108 -0.93 -31.31 4.57
CA GLY A 108 -0.01 -32.33 5.04
C GLY A 108 -0.05 -32.54 6.55
N HIS A 109 0.73 -33.52 7.02
CA HIS A 109 0.82 -33.84 8.45
C HIS A 109 1.41 -32.70 9.28
N ARG A 110 2.38 -31.95 8.72
CA ARG A 110 2.96 -30.75 9.31
C ARG A 110 2.98 -29.68 8.23
N VAL A 111 2.36 -28.53 8.51
CA VAL A 111 2.30 -27.41 7.56
C VAL A 111 2.96 -26.20 8.20
N VAL A 112 3.91 -25.59 7.50
CA VAL A 112 4.57 -24.37 7.94
C VAL A 112 4.23 -23.24 6.97
N LEU A 113 3.54 -22.22 7.48
CA LEU A 113 3.34 -20.97 6.79
C LEU A 113 4.54 -20.07 7.08
N VAL A 114 5.12 -19.46 6.05
CA VAL A 114 6.27 -18.57 6.19
C VAL A 114 5.95 -17.23 5.57
N LEU A 115 6.02 -16.16 6.36
CA LEU A 115 5.76 -14.78 5.93
C LEU A 115 7.08 -14.01 5.94
N ASP A 116 7.65 -13.75 4.76
CA ASP A 116 8.87 -12.95 4.60
C ASP A 116 8.55 -11.46 4.37
N THR A 117 9.41 -10.57 4.84
CA THR A 117 9.18 -9.12 4.89
C THR A 117 7.89 -8.77 5.67
N TYR A 118 7.70 -9.42 6.81
CA TYR A 118 6.52 -9.29 7.67
C TYR A 118 6.27 -7.85 8.15
N GLU A 119 7.29 -6.97 8.15
CA GLU A 119 7.12 -5.56 8.47
C GLU A 119 6.13 -4.79 7.57
N VAL A 120 5.73 -5.36 6.42
CA VAL A 120 4.66 -4.77 5.58
C VAL A 120 3.28 -4.92 6.24
N PHE A 121 3.10 -5.93 7.09
CA PHE A 121 1.84 -6.27 7.75
C PHE A 121 1.72 -5.75 9.18
N ARG A 122 2.47 -4.72 9.57
CA ARG A 122 2.52 -4.21 10.96
C ARG A 122 1.16 -3.94 11.63
N PHE A 123 0.09 -3.77 10.85
CA PHE A 123 -1.29 -3.56 11.33
C PHE A 123 -2.21 -4.78 11.25
N LEU A 124 -1.74 -5.90 10.69
CA LEU A 124 -2.43 -7.19 10.72
C LEU A 124 -2.01 -8.05 11.92
N ASP A 125 -1.01 -7.64 12.73
CA ASP A 125 -0.53 -8.39 13.88
C ASP A 125 -1.65 -8.89 14.80
N THR A 126 -2.58 -8.01 15.17
CA THR A 126 -3.70 -8.38 16.04
C THR A 126 -4.64 -9.35 15.37
N TRP A 127 -5.05 -9.05 14.13
CA TRP A 127 -5.94 -9.93 13.38
C TRP A 127 -5.29 -11.31 13.19
N LEU A 128 -3.98 -11.35 12.92
CA LEU A 128 -3.21 -12.58 12.80
C LEU A 128 -3.23 -13.39 14.11
N ARG A 129 -3.03 -12.72 15.25
CA ARG A 129 -2.99 -13.34 16.58
C ARG A 129 -4.35 -13.80 17.09
N GLU A 130 -5.39 -12.98 16.91
CA GLU A 130 -6.70 -13.19 17.55
C GLU A 130 -7.70 -13.90 16.65
N THR A 131 -7.52 -13.83 15.33
CA THR A 131 -8.49 -14.34 14.36
C THR A 131 -7.86 -15.40 13.46
N PHE A 132 -6.74 -15.11 12.80
CA PHE A 132 -6.14 -16.05 11.85
C PHE A 132 -5.54 -17.28 12.54
N LEU A 133 -4.56 -17.10 13.42
CA LEU A 133 -3.86 -18.20 14.08
C LEU A 133 -4.80 -19.13 14.85
N PRO A 134 -5.78 -18.63 15.65
CA PRO A 134 -6.74 -19.49 16.34
C PRO A 134 -7.65 -20.29 15.40
N SER A 135 -7.82 -19.84 14.15
CA SER A 135 -8.60 -20.58 13.15
C SER A 135 -7.84 -21.74 12.50
N LEU A 136 -6.53 -21.83 12.69
CA LEU A 136 -5.69 -22.86 12.07
C LEU A 136 -5.69 -24.18 12.85
N GLY A 137 -5.46 -25.28 12.14
CA GLY A 137 -5.34 -26.60 12.77
C GLY A 137 -4.05 -26.76 13.60
N ALA A 138 -4.07 -27.67 14.58
CA ALA A 138 -2.93 -27.95 15.46
C ALA A 138 -1.66 -28.47 14.72
N ASN A 139 -1.80 -28.91 13.46
CA ASN A 139 -0.69 -29.30 12.61
C ASN A 139 0.01 -28.13 11.91
N VAL A 140 -0.57 -26.93 11.96
CA VAL A 140 -0.06 -25.72 11.31
C VAL A 140 0.90 -24.98 12.24
N ARG A 141 1.93 -24.39 11.65
CA ARG A 141 3.00 -23.64 12.29
C ARG A 141 3.31 -22.38 11.48
N LEU A 142 3.86 -21.37 12.12
CA LEU A 142 4.12 -20.07 11.50
C LEU A 142 5.58 -19.64 11.70
N VAL A 143 6.21 -19.15 10.64
CA VAL A 143 7.51 -18.47 10.69
C VAL A 143 7.33 -17.06 10.13
N LEU A 144 7.65 -16.06 10.94
CA LEU A 144 7.60 -14.65 10.55
C LEU A 144 9.02 -14.12 10.40
N ALA A 145 9.33 -13.41 9.32
CA ALA A 145 10.62 -12.76 9.15
C ALA A 145 10.44 -11.26 8.92
N GLY A 146 10.94 -10.44 9.84
CA GLY A 146 10.78 -8.99 9.81
C GLY A 146 12.07 -8.23 10.13
N ARG A 147 12.06 -6.90 9.99
CA ARG A 147 13.21 -6.06 10.42
C ARG A 147 13.26 -5.86 11.93
N GLU A 148 12.10 -5.70 12.53
CA GLU A 148 11.94 -5.37 13.93
C GLU A 148 11.60 -6.60 14.77
N PRO A 149 11.97 -6.62 16.06
CA PRO A 149 11.55 -7.67 16.97
C PRO A 149 10.02 -7.76 17.03
N PRO A 150 9.46 -8.93 17.41
CA PRO A 150 8.01 -9.07 17.56
C PRO A 150 7.48 -8.07 18.58
N VAL A 151 6.28 -7.54 18.33
CA VAL A 151 5.61 -6.65 19.30
C VAL A 151 5.42 -7.36 20.64
N THR A 152 5.46 -6.59 21.73
CA THR A 152 5.48 -7.12 23.10
C THR A 152 4.34 -8.09 23.40
N ASP A 153 3.16 -7.92 22.79
CA ASP A 153 2.00 -8.81 22.97
C ASP A 153 2.26 -10.29 22.62
N TRP A 154 3.12 -10.55 21.63
CA TRP A 154 3.54 -11.93 21.29
C TRP A 154 4.35 -12.58 22.41
N LEU A 155 5.03 -11.78 23.23
CA LEU A 155 5.97 -12.22 24.26
C LEU A 155 5.41 -12.08 25.68
N ALA A 156 4.54 -11.11 25.95
CA ALA A 156 4.10 -10.73 27.29
C ALA A 156 2.88 -11.51 27.78
N SER A 157 2.06 -12.04 26.88
CA SER A 157 0.89 -12.83 27.27
C SER A 157 1.30 -14.23 27.70
N ALA A 158 0.85 -14.67 28.89
CA ALA A 158 1.18 -15.97 29.47
C ALA A 158 0.82 -17.16 28.54
N HIS A 159 -0.15 -16.97 27.64
CA HIS A 159 -0.54 -17.97 26.64
C HIS A 159 0.48 -18.13 25.50
N TRP A 160 1.15 -17.05 25.07
CA TRP A 160 2.03 -17.09 23.89
C TRP A 160 3.50 -17.29 24.24
N HIS A 161 3.95 -16.96 25.46
CA HIS A 161 5.36 -17.05 25.85
C HIS A 161 5.97 -18.46 25.68
N ALA A 162 5.19 -19.54 25.84
CA ALA A 162 5.67 -20.91 25.60
C ALA A 162 5.58 -21.36 24.13
N LEU A 163 4.80 -20.64 23.31
CA LEU A 163 4.46 -20.98 21.94
C LEU A 163 5.26 -20.18 20.89
N VAL A 164 5.92 -19.10 21.31
CA VAL A 164 6.67 -18.19 20.44
C VAL A 164 8.16 -18.27 20.74
N ARG A 165 8.98 -18.36 19.69
CA ARG A 165 10.45 -18.26 19.76
C ARG A 165 10.92 -17.08 18.92
N SER A 166 11.68 -16.16 19.50
CA SER A 166 12.33 -15.06 18.77
C SER A 166 13.77 -15.43 18.42
N VAL A 167 14.19 -15.15 17.20
CA VAL A 167 15.54 -15.38 16.67
C VAL A 167 16.07 -14.06 16.12
N ALA A 168 17.02 -13.46 16.82
CA ALA A 168 17.72 -12.26 16.37
C ALA A 168 18.87 -12.65 15.44
N LEU A 169 18.95 -12.02 14.26
CA LEU A 169 20.06 -12.18 13.34
C LEU A 169 21.07 -11.05 13.52
N GLU A 170 22.22 -11.41 14.07
CA GLU A 170 23.42 -10.57 14.12
C GLU A 170 24.21 -10.66 12.81
N PRO A 171 25.20 -9.80 12.52
CA PRO A 171 26.13 -10.03 11.40
C PRO A 171 26.81 -11.42 11.45
N LEU A 172 27.32 -11.90 10.31
CA LEU A 172 28.01 -13.19 10.26
C LEU A 172 29.28 -13.15 11.12
N GLY A 173 29.57 -14.25 11.81
CA GLY A 173 30.88 -14.44 12.44
C GLY A 173 31.99 -14.55 11.38
N ASP A 174 33.23 -14.29 11.80
CA ASP A 174 34.38 -14.16 10.90
C ASP A 174 34.56 -15.35 9.95
N ALA A 175 34.44 -16.59 10.44
CA ALA A 175 34.58 -17.78 9.60
C ALA A 175 33.55 -17.81 8.45
N ALA A 176 32.28 -17.50 8.75
CA ALA A 176 31.22 -17.47 7.75
C ALA A 176 31.34 -16.25 6.81
N ALA A 177 31.82 -15.11 7.31
CA ALA A 177 32.09 -13.94 6.50
C ALA A 177 33.21 -14.20 5.47
N LEU A 178 34.31 -14.82 5.90
CA LEU A 178 35.43 -15.21 5.04
C LEU A 178 35.02 -16.28 4.02
N GLU A 179 34.24 -17.27 4.44
CA GLU A 179 33.68 -18.27 3.54
C GLU A 179 32.79 -17.63 2.46
N LEU A 180 31.93 -16.68 2.84
CA LEU A 180 31.08 -15.96 1.89
C LEU A 180 31.94 -15.18 0.88
N LEU A 181 32.96 -14.45 1.33
CA LEU A 181 33.87 -13.72 0.44
C LEU A 181 34.64 -14.65 -0.50
N SER A 182 35.15 -15.77 0.03
CA SER A 182 35.86 -16.79 -0.76
C SER A 182 34.99 -17.36 -1.87
N ARG A 183 33.72 -17.67 -1.59
CA ARG A 183 32.75 -18.15 -2.61
C ARG A 183 32.43 -17.09 -3.67
N ASN A 184 32.63 -15.81 -3.37
CA ASN A 184 32.54 -14.71 -4.33
C ASN A 184 33.87 -14.42 -5.05
N GLY A 185 34.86 -15.32 -4.94
CA GLY A 185 36.13 -15.22 -5.65
C GLY A 185 37.18 -14.33 -5.00
N VAL A 186 36.96 -13.86 -3.77
CA VAL A 186 37.90 -12.99 -3.06
C VAL A 186 39.00 -13.82 -2.39
N GLY A 187 40.26 -13.41 -2.56
CA GLY A 187 41.40 -14.07 -1.93
C GLY A 187 41.43 -13.87 -0.41
N GLU A 188 42.04 -14.78 0.35
CA GLU A 188 42.01 -14.79 1.83
C GLU A 188 42.49 -13.47 2.47
N ARG A 189 43.58 -12.87 1.96
CA ARG A 189 44.12 -11.60 2.47
C ARG A 189 43.17 -10.42 2.26
N GLU A 190 42.58 -10.34 1.07
CA GLU A 190 41.57 -9.34 0.73
C GLU A 190 40.29 -9.56 1.54
N ALA A 191 39.91 -10.81 1.77
CA ALA A 191 38.73 -11.16 2.54
C ALA A 191 38.84 -10.72 3.99
N LEU A 192 40.01 -10.91 4.63
CA LEU A 192 40.32 -10.40 5.95
C LEU A 192 40.27 -8.87 6.00
N HIS A 193 40.81 -8.20 4.98
CA HIS A 193 40.79 -6.74 4.89
C HIS A 193 39.35 -6.20 4.75
N ILE A 194 38.54 -6.80 3.87
CA ILE A 194 37.12 -6.44 3.69
C ILE A 194 36.34 -6.63 4.99
N ASN A 195 36.51 -7.77 5.66
CA ASN A 195 35.73 -8.07 6.86
C ASN A 195 36.06 -7.14 8.05
N ARG A 196 37.24 -6.51 8.08
CA ARG A 196 37.63 -5.55 9.13
C ARG A 196 36.72 -4.33 9.24
N PHE A 197 36.11 -3.87 8.15
CA PHE A 197 35.24 -2.69 8.15
C PHE A 197 33.77 -3.02 7.83
N VAL A 198 33.51 -4.17 7.20
CA VAL A 198 32.14 -4.63 6.95
C VAL A 198 31.54 -5.38 8.17
N HIS A 199 32.40 -5.91 9.04
CA HIS A 199 32.02 -6.59 10.29
C HIS A 199 30.96 -7.68 10.07
N GLY A 200 31.18 -8.56 9.10
CA GLY A 200 30.30 -9.70 8.85
C GLY A 200 28.95 -9.39 8.18
N HIS A 201 28.66 -8.14 7.82
CA HIS A 201 27.37 -7.78 7.23
C HIS A 201 27.20 -8.31 5.80
N PRO A 202 26.31 -9.29 5.52
CA PRO A 202 26.31 -10.07 4.27
C PRO A 202 26.16 -9.26 2.98
N LEU A 203 25.24 -8.29 2.96
CA LEU A 203 25.07 -7.43 1.79
C LEU A 203 26.32 -6.59 1.50
N ALA A 204 26.93 -6.04 2.56
CA ALA A 204 28.12 -5.22 2.41
C ALA A 204 29.32 -6.09 2.01
N LEU A 205 29.41 -7.34 2.48
CA LEU A 205 30.44 -8.29 2.06
C LEU A 205 30.33 -8.56 0.55
N ARG A 206 29.11 -8.77 0.04
CA ARG A 206 28.86 -8.98 -1.39
C ARG A 206 29.16 -7.75 -2.23
N LEU A 207 28.76 -6.57 -1.78
CA LEU A 207 29.09 -5.33 -2.47
C LEU A 207 30.60 -5.11 -2.48
N ALA A 208 31.27 -5.28 -1.34
CA ALA A 208 32.73 -5.15 -1.23
C ALA A 208 33.48 -6.16 -2.12
N ALA A 209 33.03 -7.41 -2.16
CA ALA A 209 33.57 -8.43 -3.07
C ALA A 209 33.42 -8.01 -4.55
N ALA A 210 32.31 -7.34 -4.88
CA ALA A 210 32.04 -6.91 -6.25
C ALA A 210 32.71 -5.57 -6.64
N THR A 211 33.20 -4.77 -5.68
CA THR A 211 33.82 -3.45 -5.93
C THR A 211 35.31 -3.38 -5.64
N LEU A 212 35.77 -4.01 -4.55
CA LEU A 212 37.12 -3.78 -4.01
C LEU A 212 38.16 -4.78 -4.49
N SER A 213 37.78 -5.76 -5.31
CA SER A 213 38.73 -6.70 -5.94
C SER A 213 39.78 -6.02 -6.81
N GLU A 214 39.54 -4.77 -7.25
CA GLU A 214 40.47 -4.03 -8.11
C GLU A 214 41.14 -2.81 -7.45
N ARG A 215 40.66 -2.33 -6.28
CA ARG A 215 41.18 -1.11 -5.60
C ARG A 215 41.04 -1.15 -4.06
N PRO A 216 41.98 -1.76 -3.34
CA PRO A 216 41.85 -2.00 -1.89
C PRO A 216 42.15 -0.79 -0.97
N ASP A 217 42.58 0.36 -1.50
CA ASP A 217 43.31 1.38 -0.71
C ASP A 217 42.44 2.51 -0.11
N ARG A 218 41.15 2.27 0.19
CA ARG A 218 40.25 3.28 0.80
C ARG A 218 39.72 2.86 2.16
N SER A 219 39.95 3.70 3.17
CA SER A 219 39.46 3.47 4.54
C SER A 219 37.96 3.77 4.64
N LEU A 220 37.17 2.74 4.90
CA LEU A 220 35.77 2.79 5.36
C LEU A 220 35.67 2.45 6.86
N GLU A 221 36.80 2.52 7.57
CA GLU A 221 36.90 2.05 8.94
C GLU A 221 36.13 2.95 9.92
N GLY A 222 35.34 2.33 10.79
CA GLY A 222 34.58 3.02 11.83
C GLY A 222 33.25 3.65 11.37
N GLU A 223 32.86 3.48 10.10
CA GLU A 223 31.54 3.89 9.62
C GLU A 223 30.43 2.94 10.08
N ALA A 224 29.22 3.48 10.29
CA ALA A 224 28.04 2.65 10.53
C ALA A 224 27.68 1.84 9.27
N ILE A 225 27.22 0.59 9.44
CA ILE A 225 26.90 -0.32 8.32
C ILE A 225 26.02 0.30 7.21
N PRO A 226 24.97 1.09 7.50
CA PRO A 226 24.20 1.73 6.44
C PRO A 226 25.02 2.69 5.57
N MET A 227 26.00 3.39 6.16
CA MET A 227 26.92 4.27 5.43
C MET A 227 27.89 3.45 4.59
N VAL A 228 28.43 2.35 5.14
CA VAL A 228 29.29 1.40 4.40
C VAL A 228 28.56 0.85 3.18
N VAL A 229 27.33 0.35 3.34
CA VAL A 229 26.50 -0.15 2.22
C VAL A 229 26.26 0.95 1.18
N ALA A 230 25.94 2.17 1.62
CA ALA A 230 25.70 3.28 0.70
C ALA A 230 26.98 3.67 -0.07
N SER A 231 28.13 3.67 0.59
CA SER A 231 29.44 3.95 -0.01
C SER A 231 29.82 2.86 -1.01
N LEU A 232 29.66 1.59 -0.66
CA LEU A 232 29.89 0.45 -1.55
C LEU A 232 28.94 0.44 -2.75
N ALA A 233 27.65 0.73 -2.56
CA ALA A 233 26.70 0.84 -3.67
C ALA A 233 27.07 1.95 -4.66
N ARG A 234 27.54 3.11 -4.17
CA ARG A 234 28.03 4.20 -5.02
C ARG A 234 29.31 3.84 -5.76
N MET A 235 30.25 3.16 -5.09
CA MET A 235 31.47 2.67 -5.73
C MET A 235 31.13 1.68 -6.83
N TYR A 236 30.25 0.71 -6.56
CA TYR A 236 29.77 -0.22 -7.56
C TYR A 236 29.23 0.50 -8.79
N LEU A 237 28.35 1.49 -8.61
CA LEU A 237 27.80 2.27 -9.72
C LEU A 237 28.88 2.99 -10.56
N ALA A 238 29.94 3.47 -9.91
CA ALA A 238 31.08 4.12 -10.56
C ALA A 238 31.98 3.12 -11.30
N ASP A 239 32.15 1.92 -10.73
CA ASP A 239 32.99 0.84 -11.27
C ASP A 239 32.30 0.07 -12.41
N VAL A 240 30.95 0.08 -12.48
CA VAL A 240 30.22 -0.41 -13.66
C VAL A 240 30.63 0.43 -14.87
N GLY A 241 31.58 -0.05 -15.66
CA GLY A 241 32.05 0.61 -16.89
C GLY A 241 31.03 0.62 -18.02
N ASP A 242 30.07 -0.32 -17.99
CA ASP A 242 28.99 -0.44 -18.97
C ASP A 242 27.89 0.62 -18.77
N PRO A 243 27.72 1.57 -19.70
CA PRO A 243 26.70 2.62 -19.57
C PRO A 243 25.26 2.06 -19.49
N VAL A 244 25.00 0.93 -20.15
CA VAL A 244 23.67 0.30 -20.19
C VAL A 244 23.29 -0.22 -18.80
N THR A 245 24.16 -1.01 -18.17
CA THR A 245 23.92 -1.54 -16.83
C THR A 245 23.78 -0.44 -15.80
N ARG A 246 24.58 0.63 -15.92
CA ARG A 246 24.47 1.81 -15.04
C ARG A 246 23.10 2.49 -15.19
N ALA A 247 22.65 2.74 -16.41
CA ALA A 247 21.34 3.33 -16.68
C ALA A 247 20.19 2.44 -16.19
N ALA A 248 20.26 1.14 -16.47
CA ALA A 248 19.26 0.16 -16.01
C ALA A 248 19.17 0.11 -14.48
N LEU A 249 20.30 0.15 -13.78
CA LEU A 249 20.35 0.18 -12.33
C LEU A 249 19.80 1.50 -11.76
N SER A 250 20.11 2.65 -12.37
CA SER A 250 19.55 3.95 -12.01
C SER A 250 18.02 4.00 -12.19
N ALA A 251 17.52 3.45 -13.31
CA ALA A 251 16.09 3.28 -13.54
C ALA A 251 15.46 2.38 -12.47
N ALA A 252 16.03 1.20 -12.24
CA ALA A 252 15.54 0.26 -11.25
C ALA A 252 15.57 0.79 -9.82
N ALA A 253 16.53 1.67 -9.51
CA ALA A 253 16.60 2.29 -8.20
C ALA A 253 15.50 3.33 -7.96
N SER A 254 14.87 3.85 -9.03
CA SER A 254 13.87 4.92 -8.96
C SER A 254 12.43 4.39 -8.80
N VAL A 255 12.23 3.08 -8.75
CA VAL A 255 10.92 2.41 -8.68
C VAL A 255 10.97 1.23 -7.70
N ARG A 256 9.81 0.76 -7.24
CA ARG A 256 9.70 -0.35 -6.27
C ARG A 256 10.21 -1.67 -6.86
N ARG A 257 9.83 -1.94 -8.10
CA ARG A 257 10.14 -3.14 -8.89
C ARG A 257 10.34 -2.77 -10.35
N VAL A 258 10.95 -3.66 -11.12
CA VAL A 258 11.14 -3.49 -12.56
C VAL A 258 10.65 -4.72 -13.32
N THR A 259 9.77 -4.49 -14.29
CA THR A 259 9.41 -5.46 -15.33
C THR A 259 10.10 -5.10 -16.65
N ARG A 260 10.07 -5.99 -17.64
CA ARG A 260 10.59 -5.69 -18.99
C ARG A 260 9.87 -4.50 -19.63
N SER A 261 8.54 -4.45 -19.50
CA SER A 261 7.72 -3.33 -20.01
C SER A 261 8.12 -2.02 -19.34
N LEU A 262 8.25 -2.02 -18.01
CA LEU A 262 8.61 -0.83 -17.24
C LEU A 262 10.03 -0.35 -17.56
N LEU A 263 11.01 -1.27 -17.65
CA LEU A 263 12.39 -0.91 -17.99
C LEU A 263 12.47 -0.29 -19.40
N ARG A 264 11.78 -0.88 -20.38
CA ARG A 264 11.72 -0.37 -21.76
C ARG A 264 11.06 1.00 -21.83
N ALA A 265 10.00 1.24 -21.04
CA ALA A 265 9.36 2.55 -20.99
C ALA A 265 10.28 3.62 -20.37
N MET A 266 11.01 3.27 -19.31
CA MET A 266 11.96 4.19 -18.66
C MET A 266 13.18 4.48 -19.55
N LEU A 267 13.69 3.45 -20.24
CA LEU A 267 14.89 3.48 -21.09
C LEU A 267 14.58 2.97 -22.51
N PRO A 268 13.92 3.77 -23.36
CA PRO A 268 13.48 3.34 -24.69
C PRO A 268 14.63 3.00 -25.64
N ASP A 269 15.80 3.62 -25.43
CA ASP A 269 17.00 3.41 -26.24
C ASP A 269 17.91 2.29 -25.70
N ALA A 270 17.54 1.65 -24.58
CA ALA A 270 18.32 0.56 -24.03
C ALA A 270 18.19 -0.72 -24.89
N PRO A 271 19.28 -1.50 -25.03
CA PRO A 271 19.22 -2.78 -25.74
C PRO A 271 18.32 -3.77 -25.01
N ASP A 272 17.83 -4.77 -25.75
CA ASP A 272 16.89 -5.78 -25.22
C ASP A 272 17.48 -6.61 -24.05
N ASP A 273 18.80 -6.74 -23.97
CA ASP A 273 19.51 -7.47 -22.91
C ASP A 273 19.71 -6.66 -21.62
N ALA A 274 19.26 -5.39 -21.55
CA ALA A 274 19.41 -4.55 -20.37
C ALA A 274 18.70 -5.15 -19.13
N PHE A 275 17.60 -5.87 -19.32
CA PHE A 275 16.88 -6.54 -18.24
C PHE A 275 17.69 -7.71 -17.67
N GLU A 276 18.30 -8.51 -18.54
CA GLU A 276 19.17 -9.64 -18.19
C GLU A 276 20.44 -9.15 -17.47
N ARG A 277 21.02 -8.04 -17.94
CA ARG A 277 22.17 -7.40 -17.26
C ARG A 277 21.80 -6.93 -15.85
N LEU A 278 20.63 -6.30 -15.70
CA LEU A 278 20.12 -5.90 -14.38
C LEU A 278 19.89 -7.11 -13.48
N GLN A 279 19.31 -8.19 -14.01
CA GLN A 279 19.06 -9.43 -13.27
C GLN A 279 20.37 -10.11 -12.80
N ALA A 280 21.46 -9.96 -13.55
CA ALA A 280 22.75 -10.56 -13.22
C ALA A 280 23.47 -9.86 -12.04
N LEU A 281 22.99 -8.70 -11.58
CA LEU A 281 23.63 -7.96 -10.49
C LEU A 281 23.48 -8.68 -9.14
N PRO A 282 24.52 -8.68 -8.28
CA PRO A 282 24.56 -9.51 -7.06
C PRO A 282 23.60 -9.09 -5.94
N PHE A 283 22.94 -7.94 -6.10
CA PHE A 283 21.97 -7.35 -5.17
C PHE A 283 20.60 -7.13 -5.81
N VAL A 284 20.36 -7.68 -7.00
CA VAL A 284 19.06 -7.71 -7.67
C VAL A 284 18.48 -9.12 -7.53
N TYR A 285 17.20 -9.19 -7.19
CA TYR A 285 16.49 -10.45 -6.98
C TYR A 285 15.21 -10.50 -7.81
N SER A 286 14.82 -11.69 -8.23
CA SER A 286 13.53 -11.92 -8.91
C SER A 286 12.44 -12.14 -7.87
N GLY A 287 11.52 -11.18 -7.76
CA GLY A 287 10.27 -11.32 -7.02
C GLY A 287 9.16 -11.90 -7.90
N SER A 288 8.00 -12.13 -7.29
CA SER A 288 6.80 -12.64 -7.97
C SER A 288 6.23 -11.69 -9.03
N ASP A 289 6.53 -10.40 -8.92
CA ASP A 289 6.00 -9.31 -9.74
C ASP A 289 7.09 -8.55 -10.52
N GLY A 290 8.37 -8.94 -10.44
CA GLY A 290 9.45 -8.31 -11.21
C GLY A 290 10.81 -8.39 -10.53
N LEU A 291 11.80 -7.70 -11.09
CA LEU A 291 13.11 -7.54 -10.47
C LEU A 291 13.06 -6.49 -9.35
N ILE A 292 13.69 -6.80 -8.22
CA ILE A 292 13.76 -5.94 -7.04
C ILE A 292 15.24 -5.72 -6.71
N VAL A 293 15.66 -4.45 -6.71
CA VAL A 293 16.97 -4.04 -6.20
C VAL A 293 16.91 -4.08 -4.67
N HIS A 294 17.92 -4.61 -4.00
CA HIS A 294 18.00 -4.60 -2.54
C HIS A 294 17.75 -3.20 -1.98
N ASP A 295 16.83 -3.05 -1.01
CA ASP A 295 16.37 -1.76 -0.49
C ASP A 295 17.50 -0.78 -0.12
N ALA A 296 18.47 -1.22 0.68
CA ALA A 296 19.61 -0.37 1.06
C ALA A 296 20.45 0.12 -0.13
N VAL A 297 20.58 -0.70 -1.19
CA VAL A 297 21.29 -0.31 -2.43
C VAL A 297 20.43 0.63 -3.26
N ARG A 298 19.14 0.29 -3.43
CA ARG A 298 18.14 1.11 -4.11
C ARG A 298 18.10 2.51 -3.52
N ASP A 299 17.95 2.62 -2.21
CA ASP A 299 17.87 3.90 -1.51
C ASP A 299 19.17 4.72 -1.63
N ALA A 300 20.34 4.06 -1.60
CA ALA A 300 21.62 4.72 -1.79
C ALA A 300 21.77 5.30 -3.20
N ILE A 301 21.40 4.54 -4.23
CA ILE A 301 21.48 4.94 -5.64
C ILE A 301 20.44 6.01 -5.95
N ALA A 302 19.19 5.84 -5.52
CA ALA A 302 18.11 6.81 -5.72
C ALA A 302 18.47 8.16 -5.07
N ARG A 303 18.96 8.14 -3.83
CA ARG A 303 19.41 9.36 -3.13
C ARG A 303 20.57 10.04 -3.84
N HIS A 304 21.53 9.26 -4.33
CA HIS A 304 22.67 9.79 -5.09
C HIS A 304 22.19 10.43 -6.40
N LEU A 305 21.40 9.71 -7.20
CA LEU A 305 20.85 10.18 -8.46
C LEU A 305 20.00 11.44 -8.29
N ARG A 306 19.15 11.49 -7.27
CA ARG A 306 18.36 12.68 -6.93
C ARG A 306 19.24 13.90 -6.60
N ALA A 307 20.40 13.67 -5.98
CA ALA A 307 21.33 14.75 -5.61
C ALA A 307 22.20 15.22 -6.77
N THR A 308 22.63 14.30 -7.66
CA THR A 308 23.58 14.62 -8.74
C THR A 308 22.90 14.94 -10.07
N ASP A 309 21.78 14.30 -10.38
CA ASP A 309 20.98 14.52 -11.58
C ASP A 309 19.46 14.41 -11.28
N PRO A 310 18.89 15.44 -10.62
CA PRO A 310 17.48 15.47 -10.28
C PRO A 310 16.56 15.47 -11.52
N THR A 311 17.06 15.89 -12.68
CA THR A 311 16.29 15.93 -13.93
C THR A 311 16.05 14.52 -14.45
N THR A 312 17.11 13.72 -14.57
CA THR A 312 16.99 12.31 -14.97
C THR A 312 16.18 11.51 -13.95
N TYR A 313 16.37 11.75 -12.65
CA TYR A 313 15.58 11.10 -11.60
C TYR A 313 14.06 11.30 -11.79
N ARG A 314 13.65 12.56 -12.01
CA ARG A 314 12.23 12.90 -12.24
C ARG A 314 11.70 12.31 -13.54
N GLU A 315 12.49 12.34 -14.61
CA GLU A 315 12.08 11.81 -15.92
C GLU A 315 11.89 10.29 -15.90
N LEU A 316 12.78 9.56 -15.23
CA LEU A 316 12.64 8.11 -15.02
C LEU A 316 11.35 7.78 -14.28
N ARG A 317 11.06 8.48 -13.17
CA ARG A 317 9.82 8.30 -12.39
C ARG A 317 8.57 8.68 -13.20
N ARG A 318 8.64 9.73 -14.01
CA ARG A 318 7.55 10.13 -14.92
C ARG A 318 7.21 9.03 -15.92
N ARG A 319 8.22 8.50 -16.62
CA ARG A 319 8.02 7.41 -17.60
C ARG A 319 7.51 6.14 -16.93
N ALA A 320 8.03 5.83 -15.75
CA ALA A 320 7.56 4.71 -14.95
C ALA A 320 6.08 4.85 -14.59
N TRP A 321 5.66 6.03 -14.08
CA TRP A 321 4.26 6.29 -13.74
C TRP A 321 3.33 6.18 -14.96
N GLN A 322 3.74 6.71 -16.12
CA GLN A 322 2.95 6.61 -17.35
C GLN A 322 2.72 5.14 -17.73
N GLN A 323 3.78 4.35 -17.75
CA GLN A 323 3.68 2.92 -18.07
C GLN A 323 2.83 2.15 -17.05
N LEU A 324 2.99 2.42 -15.75
CA LEU A 324 2.20 1.76 -14.70
C LEU A 324 0.72 2.09 -14.85
N ARG A 325 0.37 3.35 -15.16
CA ARG A 325 -1.02 3.76 -15.39
C ARG A 325 -1.62 3.04 -16.60
N ASP A 326 -0.87 2.94 -17.70
CA ASP A 326 -1.33 2.27 -18.91
C ASP A 326 -1.50 0.76 -18.70
N GLU A 327 -0.71 0.14 -17.81
CA GLU A 327 -0.89 -1.27 -17.43
C GLU A 327 -2.12 -1.49 -16.54
N VAL A 328 -2.40 -0.57 -15.59
CA VAL A 328 -3.55 -0.66 -14.66
C VAL A 328 -4.89 -0.72 -15.40
N SER A 329 -5.06 0.02 -16.49
CA SER A 329 -6.33 0.05 -17.24
C SER A 329 -6.74 -1.32 -17.80
N THR A 330 -5.78 -2.24 -17.94
CA THR A 330 -6.00 -3.61 -18.43
C THR A 330 -5.86 -4.67 -17.33
N ALA A 331 -5.51 -4.27 -16.11
CA ALA A 331 -5.21 -5.17 -15.02
C ALA A 331 -6.49 -5.76 -14.39
N GLY A 332 -6.39 -7.02 -13.93
CA GLY A 332 -7.44 -7.63 -13.13
C GLY A 332 -7.49 -7.05 -11.72
N ILE A 333 -8.64 -7.16 -11.05
CA ILE A 333 -8.83 -6.70 -9.65
C ILE A 333 -7.75 -7.30 -8.71
N GLU A 334 -7.33 -8.53 -8.96
CA GLU A 334 -6.29 -9.22 -8.16
C GLU A 334 -4.89 -8.60 -8.30
N GLU A 335 -4.64 -7.83 -9.35
CA GLU A 335 -3.34 -7.18 -9.60
C GLU A 335 -3.29 -5.73 -9.11
N LEU A 336 -4.44 -5.12 -8.79
CA LEU A 336 -4.56 -3.71 -8.40
C LEU A 336 -3.63 -3.33 -7.25
N TRP A 337 -3.45 -4.20 -6.25
CA TRP A 337 -2.54 -3.92 -5.14
C TRP A 337 -1.09 -3.73 -5.60
N ARG A 338 -0.62 -4.52 -6.57
CA ARG A 338 0.77 -4.42 -7.05
C ARG A 338 1.03 -3.03 -7.63
N TYR A 339 0.07 -2.54 -8.42
CA TYR A 339 0.11 -1.19 -8.98
C TYR A 339 -0.06 -0.10 -7.93
N THR A 340 -0.97 -0.31 -6.98
CA THR A 340 -1.14 0.58 -5.82
C THR A 340 0.19 0.74 -5.06
N ALA A 341 0.87 -0.37 -4.79
CA ALA A 341 2.16 -0.37 -4.10
C ALA A 341 3.25 0.34 -4.92
N ASP A 342 3.22 0.22 -6.25
CA ASP A 342 4.12 0.97 -7.14
C ASP A 342 3.83 2.48 -7.10
N VAL A 343 2.56 2.88 -7.15
CA VAL A 343 2.11 4.28 -7.05
C VAL A 343 2.47 4.88 -5.69
N LEU A 344 2.19 4.16 -4.59
CA LEU A 344 2.55 4.56 -3.22
C LEU A 344 4.07 4.66 -3.02
N TYR A 345 4.85 3.82 -3.69
CA TYR A 345 6.31 3.92 -3.66
C TYR A 345 6.79 5.17 -4.38
N ILE A 346 6.21 5.47 -5.54
CA ILE A 346 6.54 6.67 -6.30
C ILE A 346 6.22 7.91 -5.46
N LEU A 347 5.12 7.99 -4.70
CA LEU A 347 4.85 9.17 -3.85
C LEU A 347 5.99 9.47 -2.86
N GLU A 348 6.60 10.65 -2.99
CA GLU A 348 7.68 11.11 -2.13
C GLU A 348 7.30 12.25 -1.19
N ASN A 349 6.16 12.92 -1.39
CA ASN A 349 5.72 14.02 -0.55
C ASN A 349 5.71 13.59 0.93
N PRO A 350 6.52 14.21 1.81
CA PRO A 350 6.68 13.73 3.18
C PRO A 350 5.37 13.68 3.96
N SER A 351 4.47 14.64 3.74
CA SER A 351 3.16 14.67 4.41
C SER A 351 2.26 13.53 3.96
N ILE A 352 2.27 13.20 2.67
CA ILE A 352 1.49 12.07 2.13
C ILE A 352 2.10 10.76 2.62
N ARG A 353 3.44 10.63 2.54
CA ARG A 353 4.16 9.44 3.02
C ARG A 353 3.92 9.19 4.50
N GLU A 354 4.07 10.19 5.36
CA GLU A 354 3.80 10.06 6.79
C GLU A 354 2.36 9.63 7.04
N ALA A 355 1.41 10.11 6.22
CA ALA A 355 0.02 9.72 6.35
C ALA A 355 -0.22 8.24 5.98
N PHE A 356 0.56 7.62 5.10
CA PHE A 356 0.40 6.20 4.69
C PHE A 356 1.38 5.26 5.42
N PHE A 357 2.54 5.77 5.82
CA PHE A 357 3.68 5.05 6.39
C PHE A 357 4.33 5.89 7.50
N PRO A 358 3.67 6.04 8.66
CA PRO A 358 4.13 6.95 9.71
C PRO A 358 5.44 6.51 10.34
N SER A 359 6.22 7.50 10.73
CA SER A 359 7.57 7.37 11.27
C SER A 359 7.52 7.03 12.76
N GLY A 360 7.17 5.79 13.09
CA GLY A 360 7.13 5.31 14.46
C GLY A 360 6.46 3.94 14.52
N GLY A 361 7.09 2.96 15.18
CA GLY A 361 6.46 1.65 15.36
C GLY A 361 5.13 1.76 16.11
N PRO A 362 4.24 0.75 16.00
CA PRO A 362 2.91 0.83 16.58
C PRO A 362 3.03 0.97 18.11
N GLN A 363 2.76 2.17 18.62
CA GLN A 363 2.58 2.43 20.05
C GLN A 363 1.19 1.97 20.50
N TYR A 364 0.25 1.93 19.55
CA TYR A 364 -1.14 1.59 19.78
C TYR A 364 -1.60 0.54 18.77
N THR A 365 -2.50 -0.31 19.24
CA THR A 365 -3.18 -1.34 18.44
C THR A 365 -4.63 -0.93 18.24
N VAL A 366 -5.12 -1.00 17.01
CA VAL A 366 -6.51 -0.64 16.68
C VAL A 366 -7.32 -1.89 16.41
N GLU A 367 -8.46 -2.01 17.07
CA GLU A 367 -9.30 -3.21 17.07
C GLU A 367 -10.78 -2.82 17.00
N LEU A 368 -11.62 -3.74 16.50
CA LEU A 368 -13.07 -3.58 16.60
C LEU A 368 -13.48 -3.56 18.09
N ALA A 369 -14.33 -2.60 18.47
CA ALA A 369 -14.84 -2.50 19.84
C ALA A 369 -15.71 -3.72 20.19
N ARG A 370 -15.50 -4.30 21.38
CA ARG A 370 -16.21 -5.51 21.84
C ARG A 370 -16.62 -5.42 23.30
N GLY A 371 -17.90 -5.73 23.56
CA GLY A 371 -18.42 -5.89 24.91
C GLY A 371 -18.68 -4.57 25.64
N ALA A 372 -19.10 -4.68 26.91
CA ALA A 372 -19.55 -3.54 27.70
C ALA A 372 -18.41 -2.63 28.16
N ASP A 373 -17.20 -3.17 28.38
CA ASP A 373 -16.05 -2.40 28.86
C ASP A 373 -15.56 -1.40 27.79
N ASP A 374 -15.54 -1.82 26.53
CA ASP A 374 -15.21 -0.95 25.40
C ASP A 374 -16.27 0.10 25.18
N ALA A 375 -17.54 -0.28 25.28
CA ALA A 375 -18.64 0.66 25.18
C ALA A 375 -18.54 1.75 26.26
N ALA A 376 -18.28 1.36 27.51
CA ALA A 376 -18.07 2.30 28.60
C ALA A 376 -16.83 3.19 28.37
N ALA A 377 -15.74 2.66 27.81
CA ALA A 377 -14.57 3.46 27.49
C ALA A 377 -14.84 4.50 26.38
N ILE A 378 -15.56 4.11 25.33
CA ILE A 378 -15.98 5.01 24.24
C ILE A 378 -16.85 6.14 24.80
N GLU A 379 -17.86 5.82 25.62
CA GLU A 379 -18.74 6.82 26.23
C GLU A 379 -17.99 7.78 27.16
N ARG A 380 -17.03 7.28 27.95
CA ARG A 380 -16.16 8.14 28.78
C ARG A 380 -15.33 9.10 27.93
N LEU A 381 -14.72 8.60 26.85
CA LEU A 381 -13.88 9.42 25.96
C LEU A 381 -14.71 10.47 25.22
N ALA A 382 -15.91 10.10 24.75
CA ALA A 382 -16.86 11.03 24.15
C ALA A 382 -17.27 12.12 25.16
N ALA A 383 -17.66 11.75 26.38
CA ALA A 383 -18.03 12.71 27.41
C ALA A 383 -16.89 13.66 27.84
N MET A 384 -15.64 13.25 27.65
CA MET A 384 -14.46 14.06 27.96
C MET A 384 -14.18 15.13 26.91
N HIS A 385 -14.41 14.83 25.63
CA HIS A 385 -13.95 15.65 24.51
C HIS A 385 -15.08 16.25 23.66
N GLU A 386 -16.28 15.70 23.69
CA GLU A 386 -17.42 16.14 22.89
C GLU A 386 -18.42 16.95 23.73
N THR A 387 -19.26 17.73 23.05
CA THR A 387 -20.41 18.39 23.68
C THR A 387 -21.44 17.34 24.15
N PRO A 388 -22.29 17.63 25.15
CA PRO A 388 -23.32 16.69 25.60
C PRO A 388 -24.22 16.18 24.47
N GLU A 389 -24.56 17.04 23.51
CA GLU A 389 -25.33 16.71 22.32
C GLU A 389 -24.56 15.75 21.39
N ALA A 390 -23.29 16.03 21.11
CA ALA A 390 -22.45 15.17 20.27
C ALA A 390 -22.15 13.81 20.95
N ALA A 391 -21.92 13.79 22.25
CA ALA A 391 -21.73 12.56 23.03
C ALA A 391 -23.01 11.69 23.06
N THR A 392 -24.19 12.32 23.08
CA THR A 392 -25.47 11.59 22.96
C THR A 392 -25.58 10.88 21.60
N ALA A 393 -25.13 11.51 20.52
CA ALA A 393 -25.07 10.87 19.21
C ALA A 393 -24.10 9.67 19.22
N VAL A 394 -22.95 9.77 19.89
CA VAL A 394 -22.01 8.64 20.04
C VAL A 394 -22.71 7.44 20.67
N SER A 395 -23.38 7.61 21.81
CA SER A 395 -24.10 6.52 22.48
C SER A 395 -25.21 5.92 21.61
N LEU A 396 -25.92 6.75 20.83
CA LEU A 396 -26.95 6.27 19.91
C LEU A 396 -26.36 5.38 18.81
N TRP A 397 -25.29 5.84 18.16
CA TRP A 397 -24.58 5.09 17.13
C TRP A 397 -23.96 3.82 17.70
N LEU A 398 -23.31 3.87 18.86
CA LEU A 398 -22.68 2.72 19.49
C LEU A 398 -23.70 1.62 19.83
N LYS A 399 -24.91 2.01 20.25
CA LYS A 399 -25.99 1.07 20.56
C LYS A 399 -26.57 0.39 19.32
N GLN A 400 -26.72 1.13 18.22
CA GLN A 400 -27.36 0.61 17.00
C GLN A 400 -26.38 -0.01 16.00
N ARG A 401 -25.13 0.46 16.00
CA ARG A 401 -24.06 0.11 15.06
C ARG A 401 -22.73 -0.17 15.77
N PRO A 402 -22.68 -1.05 16.80
CA PRO A 402 -21.45 -1.34 17.52
C PRO A 402 -20.33 -1.88 16.60
N GLU A 403 -20.69 -2.53 15.49
CA GLU A 403 -19.77 -3.03 14.47
C GLU A 403 -19.02 -1.95 13.70
N SER A 404 -19.40 -0.67 13.85
CA SER A 404 -18.76 0.46 13.21
C SER A 404 -17.67 1.11 14.07
N PHE A 405 -17.57 0.73 15.34
CA PHE A 405 -16.65 1.33 16.32
C PHE A 405 -15.37 0.54 16.47
N HIS A 406 -14.26 1.27 16.52
CA HIS A 406 -12.92 0.73 16.70
C HIS A 406 -12.22 1.47 17.83
N VAL A 407 -11.41 0.78 18.61
CA VAL A 407 -10.69 1.31 19.77
C VAL A 407 -9.18 1.18 19.57
N ALA A 408 -8.45 2.22 19.95
CA ALA A 408 -6.99 2.22 20.02
C ALA A 408 -6.54 1.87 21.44
N ARG A 409 -5.71 0.84 21.56
CA ARG A 409 -5.20 0.34 22.84
C ARG A 409 -3.70 0.55 22.98
N ASP A 410 -3.27 0.92 24.18
CA ASP A 410 -1.86 0.88 24.55
C ASP A 410 -1.39 -0.57 24.82
N ARG A 411 -0.12 -0.69 25.23
CA ARG A 411 0.52 -1.98 25.56
C ARG A 411 -0.11 -2.69 26.77
N ASP A 412 -0.78 -1.94 27.64
CA ASP A 412 -1.49 -2.48 28.81
C ASP A 412 -2.95 -2.85 28.46
N ARG A 413 -3.30 -2.86 27.16
CA ARG A 413 -4.62 -3.15 26.60
C ARG A 413 -5.70 -2.15 27.01
N VAL A 414 -5.31 -0.98 27.53
CA VAL A 414 -6.25 0.07 27.94
C VAL A 414 -6.69 0.86 26.71
N VAL A 415 -7.98 1.15 26.58
CA VAL A 415 -8.51 2.01 25.52
C VAL A 415 -8.04 3.45 25.75
N ARG A 416 -7.26 3.97 24.79
CA ARG A 416 -6.72 5.34 24.78
C ARG A 416 -7.28 6.20 23.67
N GLY A 417 -8.10 5.64 22.80
CA GLY A 417 -8.79 6.37 21.75
C GLY A 417 -9.82 5.49 21.06
N PHE A 418 -10.66 6.09 20.24
CA PHE A 418 -11.60 5.36 19.40
C PHE A 418 -11.92 6.14 18.13
N TYR A 419 -12.43 5.44 17.12
CA TYR A 419 -13.09 6.06 15.98
C TYR A 419 -14.32 5.25 15.58
N ALA A 420 -15.21 5.87 14.81
CA ALA A 420 -16.30 5.16 14.15
C ALA A 420 -16.31 5.45 12.66
N MET A 421 -16.45 4.38 11.87
CA MET A 421 -16.53 4.46 10.44
C MET A 421 -17.67 3.59 9.91
N PHE A 422 -18.55 4.18 9.11
CA PHE A 422 -19.71 3.49 8.56
C PHE A 422 -20.12 4.02 7.20
N SER A 423 -20.70 3.15 6.37
CA SER A 423 -21.33 3.55 5.12
C SER A 423 -22.84 3.69 5.36
N PRO A 424 -23.45 4.84 5.04
CA PRO A 424 -24.88 5.05 5.29
C PRO A 424 -25.72 4.04 4.49
N ASN A 425 -26.67 3.39 5.17
CA ASN A 425 -27.65 2.49 4.59
C ASN A 425 -29.06 3.09 4.74
N PRO A 426 -30.02 2.83 3.85
CA PRO A 426 -31.44 3.15 4.08
C PRO A 426 -32.00 2.78 5.47
N ALA A 427 -31.48 1.73 6.12
CA ALA A 427 -31.86 1.39 7.49
C ALA A 427 -31.40 2.42 8.55
N ASP A 428 -30.40 3.24 8.23
CA ASP A 428 -29.79 4.24 9.12
C ASP A 428 -30.42 5.62 9.01
N THR A 429 -31.45 5.83 8.16
CA THR A 429 -32.01 7.17 7.92
C THR A 429 -32.36 7.89 9.21
N ALA A 430 -33.02 7.22 10.16
CA ALA A 430 -33.37 7.83 11.45
C ALA A 430 -32.14 8.16 12.33
N LEU A 431 -31.06 7.36 12.26
CA LEU A 431 -29.80 7.63 12.95
C LEU A 431 -29.09 8.84 12.35
N VAL A 432 -29.02 8.90 11.01
CA VAL A 432 -28.39 9.99 10.25
C VAL A 432 -29.13 11.30 10.49
N GLU A 433 -30.47 11.29 10.56
CA GLU A 433 -31.27 12.48 10.87
C GLU A 433 -31.06 13.01 12.29
N GLN A 434 -30.77 12.12 13.25
CA GLN A 434 -30.54 12.48 14.67
C GLN A 434 -29.13 12.99 14.95
N ASP A 435 -28.17 12.78 14.06
CA ASP A 435 -26.81 13.30 14.16
C ASP A 435 -26.63 14.47 13.18
N PRO A 436 -26.56 15.73 13.67
CA PRO A 436 -26.48 16.92 12.81
C PRO A 436 -25.31 16.89 11.80
N ILE A 437 -24.22 16.21 12.14
CA ILE A 437 -23.03 16.07 11.29
C ILE A 437 -23.29 15.07 10.18
N ALA A 438 -23.79 13.88 10.52
CA ALA A 438 -24.15 12.85 9.52
C ALA A 438 -25.25 13.36 8.58
N SER A 439 -26.25 14.06 9.11
CA SER A 439 -27.28 14.76 8.33
C SER A 439 -26.68 15.83 7.40
N GLY A 440 -25.67 16.57 7.86
CA GLY A 440 -24.90 17.50 7.03
C GLY A 440 -24.26 16.82 5.82
N TRP A 441 -23.62 15.67 6.01
CA TRP A 441 -23.04 14.90 4.91
C TRP A 441 -24.09 14.29 3.99
N GLN A 442 -25.21 13.81 4.55
CA GLN A 442 -26.32 13.29 3.74
C GLN A 442 -26.88 14.36 2.81
N ARG A 443 -27.07 15.60 3.29
CA ARG A 443 -27.46 16.74 2.44
C ARG A 443 -26.46 16.99 1.31
N HIS A 444 -25.16 16.84 1.57
CA HIS A 444 -24.14 16.95 0.52
C HIS A 444 -24.25 15.83 -0.52
N ILE A 445 -24.52 14.59 -0.09
CA ILE A 445 -24.76 13.44 -0.98
C ILE A 445 -26.01 13.68 -1.83
N ASP A 446 -27.10 14.14 -1.24
CA ASP A 446 -28.37 14.38 -1.95
C ASP A 446 -28.22 15.49 -3.01
N ALA A 447 -27.42 16.52 -2.69
CA ALA A 447 -27.08 17.60 -3.62
C ALA A 447 -26.09 17.17 -4.72
N ASN A 448 -25.26 16.16 -4.45
CA ASN A 448 -24.24 15.66 -5.37
C ASN A 448 -24.34 14.13 -5.50
N PRO A 449 -25.35 13.60 -6.22
CA PRO A 449 -25.58 12.16 -6.28
C PRO A 449 -24.38 11.39 -6.82
N MET A 450 -24.21 10.16 -6.34
CA MET A 450 -23.17 9.23 -6.78
C MET A 450 -23.79 8.06 -7.56
N PRO A 451 -22.99 7.34 -8.39
CA PRO A 451 -23.40 6.08 -8.99
C PRO A 451 -23.93 5.08 -7.94
N TYR A 452 -24.92 4.26 -8.31
CA TYR A 452 -25.57 3.33 -7.39
C TYR A 452 -24.66 2.19 -6.91
N ASP A 453 -23.66 1.84 -7.72
CA ASP A 453 -22.62 0.86 -7.41
C ASP A 453 -21.45 1.46 -6.61
N GLN A 454 -21.49 2.76 -6.33
CA GLN A 454 -20.51 3.45 -5.52
C GLN A 454 -21.09 3.93 -4.19
N ARG A 455 -20.24 3.98 -3.17
CA ARG A 455 -20.63 4.21 -1.78
C ARG A 455 -19.81 5.31 -1.13
N PRO A 456 -20.45 6.15 -0.30
CA PRO A 456 -19.74 7.00 0.64
C PRO A 456 -19.38 6.23 1.91
N VAL A 457 -18.39 6.75 2.64
CA VAL A 457 -18.08 6.34 4.00
C VAL A 457 -17.95 7.56 4.90
N PHE A 458 -18.49 7.47 6.11
CA PHE A 458 -18.47 8.53 7.12
C PHE A 458 -17.49 8.13 8.22
N VAL A 459 -16.50 8.98 8.49
CA VAL A 459 -15.62 8.92 9.66
C VAL A 459 -16.15 9.95 10.65
N ARG A 460 -17.05 9.51 11.54
CA ARG A 460 -17.83 10.41 12.38
C ARG A 460 -17.14 10.82 13.67
N TYR A 461 -16.45 9.87 14.29
CA TYR A 461 -15.73 10.08 15.55
C TYR A 461 -14.31 9.65 15.34
N LEU A 462 -13.37 10.43 15.86
CA LEU A 462 -11.96 10.10 15.88
C LEU A 462 -11.35 10.87 17.06
N LEU A 463 -11.27 10.21 18.22
CA LEU A 463 -10.91 10.84 19.50
C LEU A 463 -9.80 10.06 20.21
N SER A 464 -8.85 10.79 20.80
CA SER A 464 -7.84 10.27 21.72
C SER A 464 -8.07 10.76 23.14
N GLU A 465 -7.60 10.02 24.13
CA GLU A 465 -7.78 10.31 25.55
C GLU A 465 -7.14 11.65 25.94
N GLN A 466 -5.92 11.92 25.47
CA GLN A 466 -5.20 13.14 25.85
C GLN A 466 -5.51 14.32 24.93
N GLY A 467 -5.69 14.07 23.63
CA GLY A 467 -5.76 15.12 22.62
C GLY A 467 -7.14 15.38 22.04
N GLY A 468 -8.14 14.53 22.32
CA GLY A 468 -9.42 14.57 21.63
C GLY A 468 -9.19 14.39 20.12
N GLU A 469 -9.54 15.41 19.34
CA GLU A 469 -9.33 15.45 17.89
C GLU A 469 -7.92 15.91 17.49
N MET A 470 -7.05 16.35 18.41
CA MET A 470 -5.72 16.84 18.06
C MET A 470 -4.77 15.72 17.62
N PRO A 471 -3.81 15.98 16.71
CA PRO A 471 -2.81 15.01 16.29
C PRO A 471 -2.10 14.35 17.49
N SER A 472 -2.17 13.03 17.56
CA SER A 472 -1.56 12.21 18.62
C SER A 472 -1.14 10.83 18.07
N PRO A 473 -0.34 10.05 18.81
CA PRO A 473 -0.02 8.68 18.42
C PRO A 473 -1.24 7.75 18.27
N GLU A 474 -2.27 7.91 19.12
CA GLU A 474 -3.53 7.17 19.03
C GLU A 474 -4.28 7.52 17.74
N GLN A 475 -4.37 8.83 17.45
CA GLN A 475 -4.97 9.36 16.23
C GLN A 475 -4.28 8.84 14.98
N ALA A 476 -2.94 8.83 14.99
CA ALA A 476 -2.15 8.29 13.89
C ALA A 476 -2.45 6.79 13.66
N ALA A 477 -2.56 6.00 14.74
CA ALA A 477 -2.93 4.59 14.63
C ALA A 477 -4.34 4.39 14.06
N CYS A 478 -5.33 5.14 14.55
CA CYS A 478 -6.70 5.11 14.03
C CYS A 478 -6.76 5.53 12.55
N TRP A 479 -6.02 6.57 12.16
CA TRP A 479 -5.99 7.06 10.78
C TRP A 479 -5.45 6.01 9.82
N LEU A 480 -4.45 5.24 10.21
CA LEU A 480 -3.92 4.13 9.41
C LEU A 480 -4.93 3.00 9.25
N ASP A 481 -5.68 2.69 10.31
CA ASP A 481 -6.73 1.66 10.25
C ASP A 481 -7.89 2.09 9.34
N ILE A 482 -8.32 3.35 9.44
CA ILE A 482 -9.29 3.97 8.53
C ILE A 482 -8.81 3.84 7.08
N LYS A 483 -7.54 4.15 6.82
CA LYS A 483 -6.93 4.00 5.49
C LYS A 483 -6.96 2.57 5.00
N ARG A 484 -6.48 1.62 5.80
CA ARG A 484 -6.55 0.19 5.48
C ARG A 484 -7.98 -0.21 5.10
N THR A 485 -8.96 0.27 5.86
CA THR A 485 -10.36 -0.12 5.66
C THR A 485 -10.94 0.48 4.39
N TYR A 486 -10.72 1.77 4.10
CA TYR A 486 -11.21 2.37 2.86
C TYR A 486 -10.48 1.82 1.62
N MET A 487 -9.20 1.45 1.73
CA MET A 487 -8.45 0.77 0.66
C MET A 487 -9.12 -0.56 0.30
N ALA A 488 -9.64 -1.29 1.30
CA ALA A 488 -10.39 -2.53 1.09
C ALA A 488 -11.81 -2.33 0.53
N MET A 489 -12.29 -1.08 0.42
CA MET A 489 -13.60 -0.73 -0.16
C MET A 489 -13.53 -0.41 -1.66
N ARG A 490 -12.35 -0.42 -2.27
CA ARG A 490 -12.21 -0.30 -3.73
C ARG A 490 -12.87 -1.48 -4.46
N PRO A 491 -13.45 -1.28 -5.65
CA PRO A 491 -13.62 0.00 -6.37
C PRO A 491 -14.91 0.75 -5.97
N GLU A 492 -15.70 0.22 -5.02
CA GLU A 492 -17.00 0.78 -4.64
C GLU A 492 -16.89 2.13 -3.91
N LEU A 493 -15.77 2.42 -3.25
CA LEU A 493 -15.63 3.67 -2.52
C LEU A 493 -15.56 4.89 -3.45
N ARG A 494 -16.45 5.86 -3.26
CA ARG A 494 -16.46 7.13 -4.00
C ARG A 494 -16.07 8.34 -3.17
N ARG A 495 -16.55 8.42 -1.92
CA ARG A 495 -16.28 9.56 -1.04
C ARG A 495 -16.01 9.11 0.38
N ILE A 496 -15.07 9.78 1.03
CA ILE A 496 -14.88 9.71 2.48
C ILE A 496 -15.18 11.07 3.10
N TYR A 497 -16.00 11.07 4.15
CA TYR A 497 -16.40 12.27 4.87
C TYR A 497 -15.81 12.24 6.28
N MET A 498 -15.42 13.41 6.78
CA MET A 498 -14.96 13.57 8.15
C MET A 498 -15.29 14.97 8.69
N ALA A 499 -15.37 15.09 10.01
CA ALA A 499 -15.63 16.36 10.69
C ALA A 499 -14.55 16.62 11.72
N LEU A 500 -14.13 17.87 11.82
CA LEU A 500 -13.15 18.34 12.81
C LEU A 500 -13.59 19.70 13.35
N ARG A 501 -13.33 19.95 14.63
CA ARG A 501 -13.46 21.25 15.30
C ARG A 501 -12.14 21.99 15.29
N GLU A 502 -12.17 23.29 15.56
CA GLU A 502 -10.94 24.01 15.89
C GLU A 502 -10.46 23.63 17.31
N PRO A 503 -9.13 23.52 17.55
CA PRO A 503 -8.03 23.80 16.64
C PRO A 503 -7.60 22.60 15.75
N ALA A 504 -8.27 21.45 15.82
CA ALA A 504 -7.89 20.24 15.10
C ALA A 504 -8.03 20.39 13.57
N GLN A 505 -9.09 21.06 13.09
CA GLN A 505 -9.29 21.41 11.68
C GLN A 505 -8.06 22.16 11.14
N SER A 506 -7.61 23.20 11.83
CA SER A 506 -6.40 23.95 11.45
C SER A 506 -5.13 23.09 11.51
N ALA A 507 -5.01 22.20 12.49
CA ALA A 507 -3.85 21.32 12.63
C ALA A 507 -3.74 20.30 11.48
N PHE A 508 -4.86 19.74 11.02
CA PHE A 508 -4.88 18.76 9.93
C PHE A 508 -4.94 19.35 8.54
N LYS A 509 -5.35 20.62 8.40
CA LYS A 509 -5.52 21.30 7.11
C LYS A 509 -4.36 21.10 6.11
N PRO A 510 -3.07 21.24 6.50
CA PRO A 510 -1.96 21.06 5.57
C PRO A 510 -1.86 19.65 4.97
N VAL A 511 -2.35 18.63 5.69
CA VAL A 511 -2.36 17.23 5.24
C VAL A 511 -3.64 16.95 4.45
N THR A 512 -4.79 17.40 4.94
CA THR A 512 -6.09 17.17 4.27
C THR A 512 -6.15 17.87 2.91
N ASP A 513 -5.62 19.09 2.79
CA ASP A 513 -5.53 19.82 1.52
C ASP A 513 -4.68 19.05 0.49
N LYS A 514 -3.55 18.46 0.92
CA LYS A 514 -2.69 17.65 0.05
C LYS A 514 -3.32 16.31 -0.34
N LEU A 515 -4.23 15.80 0.47
CA LEU A 515 -4.98 14.57 0.20
C LEU A 515 -6.25 14.85 -0.63
N GLY A 516 -6.57 16.10 -0.96
CA GLY A 516 -7.74 16.46 -1.77
C GLY A 516 -9.05 16.56 -0.99
N PHE A 517 -8.99 16.76 0.34
CA PHE A 517 -10.19 17.06 1.10
C PHE A 517 -10.64 18.50 0.85
N GLU A 518 -11.93 18.66 0.63
CA GLU A 518 -12.62 19.93 0.45
C GLU A 518 -13.66 20.13 1.53
N SER A 519 -13.96 21.39 1.88
CA SER A 519 -15.05 21.68 2.80
C SER A 519 -16.39 21.53 2.10
N CYS A 520 -17.30 20.76 2.69
CA CYS A 520 -18.68 20.58 2.22
C CYS A 520 -19.72 21.27 3.12
N GLY A 521 -19.27 22.02 4.13
CA GLY A 521 -20.12 22.80 5.02
C GLY A 521 -19.58 22.90 6.44
N ALA A 522 -20.40 23.45 7.34
CA ALA A 522 -20.17 23.45 8.77
C ALA A 522 -21.50 23.30 9.50
N VAL A 523 -21.47 22.72 10.69
CA VAL A 523 -22.64 22.50 11.54
C VAL A 523 -22.30 22.86 12.98
N GLU A 524 -23.21 23.55 13.65
CA GLU A 524 -23.09 23.86 15.08
C GLU A 524 -23.78 22.76 15.90
N VAL A 525 -23.08 22.19 16.88
CA VAL A 525 -23.60 21.15 17.79
C VAL A 525 -23.16 21.47 19.21
N GLY A 526 -24.12 21.76 20.09
CA GLY A 526 -23.82 22.07 21.49
C GLY A 526 -22.95 23.32 21.70
N GLY A 527 -23.01 24.28 20.77
CA GLY A 527 -22.21 25.52 20.78
C GLY A 527 -20.84 25.42 20.09
N ASP A 528 -20.42 24.22 19.69
CA ASP A 528 -19.19 24.01 18.92
C ASP A 528 -19.48 23.93 17.42
N VAL A 529 -18.58 24.50 16.61
CA VAL A 529 -18.65 24.44 15.14
C VAL A 529 -17.80 23.29 14.62
N TYR A 530 -18.43 22.35 13.93
CA TYR A 530 -17.78 21.25 13.24
C TYR A 530 -17.67 21.56 11.76
N HIS A 531 -16.45 21.51 11.23
CA HIS A 531 -16.17 21.67 9.81
C HIS A 531 -16.36 20.34 9.10
N LEU A 532 -17.28 20.29 8.15
CA LEU A 532 -17.55 19.11 7.35
C LEU A 532 -16.60 19.08 6.15
N ASN A 533 -15.85 18.00 6.02
CA ASN A 533 -14.89 17.80 4.93
C ASN A 533 -15.22 16.52 4.17
N VAL A 534 -14.93 16.53 2.87
CA VAL A 534 -15.11 15.39 1.97
C VAL A 534 -13.88 15.25 1.09
N ASN A 535 -13.42 14.03 0.89
CA ASN A 535 -12.53 13.69 -0.21
C ASN A 535 -13.32 12.84 -1.20
N ASP A 536 -13.47 13.36 -2.43
CA ASP A 536 -14.10 12.67 -3.54
C ASP A 536 -13.01 11.98 -4.38
N PHE A 537 -12.97 10.66 -4.31
CA PHE A 537 -11.97 9.85 -5.00
C PHE A 537 -12.22 9.76 -6.52
N GLY A 538 -13.39 10.18 -7.00
CA GLY A 538 -13.74 10.05 -8.42
C GLY A 538 -14.24 8.64 -8.81
N PRO A 539 -14.52 8.42 -10.10
CA PRO A 539 -15.11 7.18 -10.60
C PRO A 539 -14.13 6.00 -10.54
N GLU A 540 -12.83 6.26 -10.66
CA GLU A 540 -11.75 5.28 -10.51
C GLU A 540 -11.42 4.96 -9.04
N SER A 541 -12.21 5.48 -8.10
CA SER A 541 -12.02 5.26 -6.67
C SER A 541 -10.62 5.66 -6.22
N VAL A 542 -10.16 5.04 -5.13
CA VAL A 542 -8.89 5.36 -4.47
C VAL A 542 -7.68 5.18 -5.41
N ASP A 543 -7.74 4.27 -6.39
CA ASP A 543 -6.64 4.04 -7.33
C ASP A 543 -6.43 5.22 -8.26
N GLY A 544 -7.50 5.76 -8.86
CA GLY A 544 -7.43 6.98 -9.68
C GLY A 544 -7.02 8.20 -8.87
N TRP A 545 -7.53 8.33 -7.64
CA TRP A 545 -7.10 9.39 -6.72
C TRP A 545 -5.60 9.32 -6.40
N LEU A 546 -5.07 8.15 -6.05
CA LEU A 546 -3.63 7.96 -5.81
C LEU A 546 -2.81 8.27 -7.08
N ALA A 547 -3.29 7.87 -8.26
CA ALA A 547 -2.66 8.19 -9.53
C ALA A 547 -2.63 9.70 -9.79
N GLY A 548 -3.70 10.43 -9.45
CA GLY A 548 -3.78 11.88 -9.51
C GLY A 548 -2.78 12.57 -8.58
N LEU A 549 -2.63 12.08 -7.34
CA LEU A 549 -1.63 12.60 -6.40
C LEU A 549 -0.20 12.44 -6.93
N VAL A 550 0.13 11.29 -7.51
CA VAL A 550 1.46 11.07 -8.11
C VAL A 550 1.69 12.00 -9.29
N ALA A 551 0.69 12.14 -10.17
CA ALA A 551 0.82 13.00 -11.33
C ALA A 551 1.08 14.46 -10.94
N ALA A 552 0.32 14.96 -9.96
CA ALA A 552 0.54 16.29 -9.39
C ALA A 552 1.95 16.47 -8.82
N GLU A 553 2.48 15.46 -8.10
CA GLU A 553 3.85 15.50 -7.56
C GLU A 553 4.92 15.49 -8.66
N LEU A 554 4.73 14.69 -9.71
CA LEU A 554 5.67 14.58 -10.83
C LEU A 554 5.57 15.73 -11.84
N GLY A 555 4.63 16.66 -11.62
CA GLY A 555 4.30 17.73 -12.57
C GLY A 555 3.89 17.15 -13.92
N VAL A 556 3.25 15.98 -13.89
CA VAL A 556 2.65 15.38 -15.08
C VAL A 556 1.23 15.90 -15.11
N ASP A 557 0.92 16.69 -16.12
CA ASP A 557 -0.48 16.93 -16.47
C ASP A 557 -1.09 15.55 -16.74
N VAL A 558 -1.86 15.02 -15.79
CA VAL A 558 -2.84 13.99 -16.15
C VAL A 558 -3.66 14.69 -17.22
N PRO A 559 -3.72 14.16 -18.46
CA PRO A 559 -4.48 14.83 -19.48
C PRO A 559 -5.95 14.71 -19.07
N GLU A 560 -6.44 15.66 -18.28
CA GLU A 560 -7.85 15.99 -18.23
C GLU A 560 -8.24 16.17 -19.68
N VAL A 561 -9.17 15.38 -20.17
CA VAL A 561 -9.71 15.57 -21.52
C VAL A 561 -10.27 17.00 -21.66
N LEU A 562 -10.56 17.67 -20.54
CA LEU A 562 -11.21 18.96 -20.44
C LEU A 562 -10.54 19.88 -19.40
N ASP A 563 -9.95 21.00 -19.83
CA ASP A 563 -9.60 22.13 -18.96
C ASP A 563 -10.86 22.95 -18.67
N ARG A 564 -11.36 22.81 -17.43
CA ARG A 564 -12.61 23.46 -16.97
C ARG A 564 -12.51 24.98 -16.91
N ARG A 565 -11.33 25.54 -16.63
CA ARG A 565 -11.16 27.00 -16.50
C ARG A 565 -11.10 27.68 -17.86
N ALA A 566 -10.44 27.04 -18.82
CA ALA A 566 -10.28 27.59 -20.15
C ALA A 566 -11.43 27.24 -21.11
N HIS A 567 -12.29 26.27 -20.74
CA HIS A 567 -13.30 25.68 -21.62
C HIS A 567 -12.67 25.03 -22.87
N GLU A 568 -11.56 24.31 -22.67
CA GLU A 568 -10.78 23.73 -23.76
C GLU A 568 -10.60 22.24 -23.55
N LEU A 569 -10.52 21.49 -24.65
CA LEU A 569 -10.14 20.10 -24.66
C LEU A 569 -8.61 20.00 -24.65
N VAL A 570 -8.03 19.15 -23.81
CA VAL A 570 -6.59 18.88 -23.80
C VAL A 570 -6.32 17.51 -24.44
N LEU A 571 -5.69 17.52 -25.62
CA LEU A 571 -5.27 16.33 -26.34
C LEU A 571 -3.74 16.26 -26.38
N GLY A 572 -3.16 15.58 -25.40
CA GLY A 572 -1.71 15.55 -25.23
C GLY A 572 -1.17 16.95 -24.93
N LYS A 573 -0.47 17.58 -25.89
CA LYS A 573 0.05 18.95 -25.79
C LYS A 573 -0.82 20.00 -26.49
N GLU A 574 -1.85 19.58 -27.23
CA GLU A 574 -2.72 20.49 -27.98
C GLU A 574 -3.95 20.89 -27.16
N ARG A 575 -4.28 22.18 -27.19
CA ARG A 575 -5.47 22.75 -26.57
C ARG A 575 -6.47 23.09 -27.68
N VAL A 576 -7.68 22.54 -27.60
CA VAL A 576 -8.73 22.74 -28.61
C VAL A 576 -9.92 23.43 -27.94
N PRO A 577 -10.26 24.67 -28.32
CA PRO A 577 -11.36 25.38 -27.68
C PRO A 577 -12.70 24.70 -27.94
N LEU A 578 -13.50 24.58 -26.89
CA LEU A 578 -14.86 24.05 -26.97
C LEU A 578 -15.86 25.20 -26.99
N THR A 579 -16.93 25.04 -27.75
CA THR A 579 -18.10 25.91 -27.62
C THR A 579 -18.77 25.63 -26.28
N ARG A 580 -19.56 26.58 -25.77
CA ARG A 580 -20.27 26.44 -24.49
C ARG A 580 -21.05 25.13 -24.36
N LEU A 581 -21.71 24.69 -25.44
CA LEU A 581 -22.50 23.44 -25.44
C LEU A 581 -21.64 22.19 -25.57
N GLU A 582 -20.54 22.23 -26.32
CA GLU A 582 -19.59 21.10 -26.37
C GLU A 582 -18.89 20.90 -25.03
N PHE A 583 -18.53 22.00 -24.38
CA PHE A 583 -17.98 22.02 -23.03
C PHE A 583 -18.98 21.43 -22.03
N GLY A 584 -20.19 22.00 -21.95
CA GLY A 584 -21.19 21.54 -21.01
C GLY A 584 -21.62 20.09 -21.25
N LEU A 585 -21.68 19.64 -22.51
CA LEU A 585 -21.95 18.23 -22.83
C LEU A 585 -20.81 17.33 -22.35
N LEU A 586 -19.56 17.66 -22.68
CA LEU A 586 -18.41 16.83 -22.31
C LEU A 586 -18.23 16.79 -20.78
N GLU A 587 -18.33 17.92 -20.10
CA GLU A 587 -18.29 18.02 -18.64
C GLU A 587 -19.39 17.16 -18.01
N TYR A 588 -20.63 17.30 -18.48
CA TYR A 588 -21.76 16.54 -17.95
C TYR A 588 -21.61 15.03 -18.13
N LEU A 589 -21.03 14.59 -19.25
CA LEU A 589 -20.75 13.17 -19.51
C LEU A 589 -19.52 12.67 -18.75
N LEU A 590 -18.48 13.48 -18.56
CA LEU A 590 -17.28 13.15 -17.76
C LEU A 590 -17.62 12.97 -16.29
N ASP A 591 -18.45 13.86 -15.73
CA ASP A 591 -18.93 13.74 -14.34
C ASP A 591 -19.78 12.46 -14.12
N ARG A 592 -20.23 11.82 -15.21
CA ARG A 592 -21.06 10.60 -15.23
C ARG A 592 -20.44 9.51 -16.09
N GLU A 593 -19.12 9.48 -16.12
CA GLU A 593 -18.35 8.52 -16.90
C GLU A 593 -18.81 7.08 -16.66
N GLY A 594 -18.90 6.28 -17.73
CA GLY A 594 -19.41 4.91 -17.69
C GLY A 594 -20.94 4.78 -17.79
N HIS A 595 -21.71 5.84 -17.58
CA HIS A 595 -23.18 5.80 -17.62
C HIS A 595 -23.79 6.36 -18.92
N ALA A 596 -24.88 5.72 -19.36
CA ALA A 596 -25.68 6.22 -20.47
C ALA A 596 -26.63 7.32 -19.98
N VAL A 597 -26.37 8.56 -20.38
CA VAL A 597 -27.23 9.70 -20.11
C VAL A 597 -28.30 9.81 -21.20
N SER A 598 -29.56 9.98 -20.79
CA SER A 598 -30.67 10.14 -21.71
C SER A 598 -30.62 11.47 -22.47
N ARG A 599 -31.18 11.50 -23.69
CA ARG A 599 -31.31 12.76 -24.44
C ARG A 599 -32.14 13.81 -23.71
N ALA A 600 -33.16 13.38 -22.97
CA ALA A 600 -34.01 14.27 -22.19
C ALA A 600 -33.22 14.95 -21.06
N SER A 601 -32.40 14.19 -20.32
CA SER A 601 -31.52 14.72 -19.27
C SER A 601 -30.50 15.71 -19.83
N LEU A 602 -29.89 15.40 -20.97
CA LEU A 602 -28.96 16.32 -21.62
C LEU A 602 -29.62 17.65 -22.00
N ILE A 603 -30.82 17.62 -22.59
CA ILE A 603 -31.57 18.86 -22.89
C ILE A 603 -31.86 19.63 -21.60
N GLN A 604 -32.33 18.96 -20.57
CA GLN A 604 -32.74 19.58 -19.33
C GLN A 604 -31.57 20.29 -18.62
N ASP A 605 -30.43 19.61 -18.52
CA ASP A 605 -29.34 20.01 -17.63
C ASP A 605 -28.21 20.77 -18.34
N VAL A 606 -28.01 20.54 -19.65
CA VAL A 606 -26.95 21.21 -20.43
C VAL A 606 -27.50 22.36 -21.28
N TRP A 607 -28.73 22.24 -21.81
CA TRP A 607 -29.37 23.29 -22.61
C TRP A 607 -30.34 24.17 -21.82
N GLY A 608 -30.88 23.67 -20.69
CA GLY A 608 -31.79 24.40 -19.81
C GLY A 608 -33.27 24.26 -20.16
N HIS A 609 -34.13 24.50 -19.17
CA HIS A 609 -35.58 24.18 -19.22
C HIS A 609 -36.39 25.06 -20.20
N SER A 610 -35.80 26.12 -20.76
CA SER A 610 -36.43 27.01 -21.75
C SER A 610 -36.13 26.62 -23.21
N TYR A 611 -35.45 25.49 -23.43
CA TYR A 611 -35.08 25.03 -24.77
C TYR A 611 -36.23 24.31 -25.48
N THR A 612 -36.72 24.87 -26.59
CA THR A 612 -37.84 24.33 -27.41
C THR A 612 -37.40 23.66 -28.72
N GLY A 613 -36.11 23.38 -28.90
CA GLY A 613 -35.55 22.76 -30.10
C GLY A 613 -35.65 21.22 -30.12
N GLY A 614 -35.62 20.62 -31.31
CA GLY A 614 -35.70 19.16 -31.50
C GLY A 614 -34.41 18.39 -31.12
N SER A 615 -34.51 17.06 -30.96
CA SER A 615 -33.43 16.15 -30.52
C SER A 615 -32.14 16.20 -31.37
N ASN A 616 -32.24 16.67 -32.62
CA ASN A 616 -31.14 16.74 -33.58
C ASN A 616 -30.01 17.69 -33.16
N VAL A 617 -30.27 18.61 -32.22
CA VAL A 617 -29.23 19.54 -31.73
C VAL A 617 -28.20 18.84 -30.85
N ILE A 618 -28.62 17.86 -30.04
CA ILE A 618 -27.68 17.04 -29.27
C ILE A 618 -26.76 16.27 -30.24
N GLU A 619 -27.32 15.68 -31.30
CA GLU A 619 -26.55 14.96 -32.31
C GLU A 619 -25.54 15.87 -33.03
N ALA A 620 -25.91 17.11 -33.32
CA ALA A 620 -25.00 18.09 -33.91
C ALA A 620 -23.83 18.43 -32.98
N VAL A 621 -24.09 18.66 -31.69
CA VAL A 621 -23.06 18.95 -30.69
C VAL A 621 -22.19 17.72 -30.41
N VAL A 622 -22.76 16.52 -30.28
CA VAL A 622 -22.00 15.27 -30.13
C VAL A 622 -21.10 15.03 -31.34
N ARG A 623 -21.61 15.23 -32.56
CA ARG A 623 -20.81 15.09 -33.78
C ARG A 623 -19.65 16.09 -33.82
N SER A 624 -19.89 17.33 -33.43
CA SER A 624 -18.86 18.36 -33.36
C SER A 624 -17.82 18.05 -32.29
N LEU A 625 -18.25 17.64 -31.10
CA LEU A 625 -17.40 17.22 -29.99
C LEU A 625 -16.53 16.02 -30.37
N ARG A 626 -17.10 14.98 -30.98
CA ARG A 626 -16.35 13.81 -31.49
C ARG A 626 -15.29 14.22 -32.50
N LYS A 627 -15.60 15.17 -33.40
CA LYS A 627 -14.62 15.70 -34.37
C LYS A 627 -13.44 16.38 -33.65
N LYS A 628 -13.69 17.11 -32.56
CA LYS A 628 -12.64 17.75 -31.75
C LYS A 628 -11.83 16.75 -30.92
N LEU A 629 -12.45 15.67 -30.46
CA LEU A 629 -11.81 14.57 -29.71
C LEU A 629 -10.85 13.71 -30.55
N ARG A 630 -10.94 13.75 -31.89
CA ARG A 630 -10.05 13.02 -32.82
C ARG A 630 -10.00 11.51 -32.51
N GLU A 631 -8.83 10.97 -32.19
CA GLU A 631 -8.64 9.54 -31.86
C GLU A 631 -9.45 9.11 -30.63
N ARG A 632 -9.79 10.05 -29.74
CA ARG A 632 -10.66 9.84 -28.57
C ARG A 632 -12.15 10.02 -28.87
N ALA A 633 -12.55 10.14 -30.14
CA ALA A 633 -13.96 10.29 -30.52
C ALA A 633 -14.83 9.12 -30.05
N SER A 634 -14.24 7.91 -29.97
CA SER A 634 -14.88 6.70 -29.44
C SER A 634 -15.23 6.81 -27.96
N CYS A 635 -14.55 7.66 -27.19
CA CYS A 635 -14.85 7.85 -25.78
C CYS A 635 -16.25 8.41 -25.56
N VAL A 636 -16.81 9.19 -26.50
CA VAL A 636 -18.23 9.56 -26.48
C VAL A 636 -18.99 8.51 -27.28
N GLU A 637 -19.65 7.56 -26.62
CA GLU A 637 -20.40 6.47 -27.23
C GLU A 637 -21.88 6.84 -27.42
N THR A 638 -22.51 6.34 -28.49
CA THR A 638 -23.97 6.42 -28.65
C THR A 638 -24.58 5.13 -28.12
N VAL A 639 -25.43 5.25 -27.10
CA VAL A 639 -26.15 4.11 -26.52
C VAL A 639 -27.53 4.06 -27.18
N SER A 640 -27.71 3.08 -28.06
CA SER A 640 -28.94 2.93 -28.85
C SER A 640 -30.18 2.89 -27.96
N GLY A 641 -31.21 3.65 -28.33
CA GLY A 641 -32.45 3.77 -27.55
C GLY A 641 -32.36 4.60 -26.27
N VAL A 642 -31.16 4.99 -25.80
CA VAL A 642 -30.98 5.70 -24.51
C VAL A 642 -30.45 7.11 -24.72
N GLY A 643 -29.26 7.25 -25.31
CA GLY A 643 -28.59 8.55 -25.43
C GLY A 643 -27.09 8.41 -25.65
N TYR A 644 -26.30 9.03 -24.78
CA TYR A 644 -24.84 9.09 -24.92
C TYR A 644 -24.14 8.73 -23.62
N ARG A 645 -22.92 8.22 -23.74
CA ARG A 645 -22.06 7.85 -22.60
C ARG A 645 -20.65 8.35 -22.88
N PHE A 646 -19.94 8.81 -21.84
CA PHE A 646 -18.49 8.93 -21.92
C PHE A 646 -17.81 7.70 -21.31
N ARG A 647 -16.72 7.24 -21.92
CA ARG A 647 -15.86 6.16 -21.45
C ARG A 647 -14.42 6.49 -21.82
N SER A 648 -13.59 6.78 -20.82
CA SER A 648 -12.14 6.82 -20.96
C SER A 648 -11.67 5.48 -21.52
N GLY A 649 -10.88 5.56 -22.60
CA GLY A 649 -10.31 4.42 -23.28
C GLY A 649 -8.96 4.03 -22.72
#